data_AF-A0A5C7GQF0-F1
#
_entry.id   AF-A0A5C7GQF0-F1
#
_cell.length_a   1.000
_cell.length_b   1.000
_cell.length_c   1.000
_cell.angle_alpha   90.00
_cell.angle_beta   90.00
_cell.angle_gamma   90.00
#
_symmetry.space_group_name_H-M   'P 1'
#
loop_
_entity.id
_entity.type
_entity.pdbx_description
1 polymer ?
#
loop_
_entity_poly.entity_id
_entity_poly.type
_entity_poly.pdbx_seq_one_letter_code
_entity_poly.pdbx_strand_id
1 'polypeptide(L)'
;MYESKDVQLGSQFFTKMYNLRTLIIKCGPPFYYNNSKVHLRIGDLDYLLDKLRYLHLERYPLEVLPSSFNPKNLVELDLSDSKMKQLWERNTRVPNLKWLNLYNCENLISIPDLSNIPSAEIINLKYCSSLIEIHSSRECPKNLHSLQLKGCKSLSSLPSNIHLSEEPSFSKSVVLHSSREDSAFNLRYCCSLTKFPDISGNIKSLDLNRSGVEEVPSTIESLSKLERLNMVECESLKRISESICKLKSLDRLDLSGCCKLESFPDILEGMELKYLDLRRTAIKELPPSIENLNRLEELVLSNVHGRSKLEKMPPLSGLCSLKELRLNNSNLTEISEDIGCLSSLEMLDLRGNSKFGKLPKSIKKLSKLYHLSISFCYKLRSLPELPSSLRYLEAKNCKELIQSLPDESEIELCADGCGSFIFNFMNCLKLNQKAVRNLFRDSVLKMQLMGTEKIISLFKVISPPPHLPPSRFCSINTPPDEEVKVGICLPGSEIPEWFSCYKNNGSSINIPGLRNDCGRSSYIMGFAVCLVFGFEDYKVGLACFSSIDVYYNFHIETSDGHKEGFVRNSIQLSGMLVLYSDHILLGYNLSRKCYEFFQELDTLLANRGMSDYVGTSFEFNIQRNDFLPCNNLRPRCEVKYCGIQPIYVKAQVMNSVSIN
;
A
#
# COMPACT_ATOMS: atom_id res chain seq x y z
N MET A 1 -16.22 35.38 21.99
CA MET A 1 -16.40 35.72 20.56
C MET A 1 -15.80 37.09 20.35
N TYR A 2 -14.69 37.20 19.62
CA TYR A 2 -14.17 38.51 19.21
C TYR A 2 -14.90 38.92 17.93
N GLU A 3 -15.79 39.92 18.00
CA GLU A 3 -16.34 40.59 16.84
C GLU A 3 -15.22 41.38 16.14
N SER A 4 -14.67 40.83 15.05
CA SER A 4 -13.82 41.63 14.16
C SER A 4 -14.70 42.54 13.29
N LYS A 5 -14.39 43.85 13.31
CA LYS A 5 -15.07 44.88 12.51
C LYS A 5 -14.73 44.74 11.03
N ASP A 6 -15.68 45.09 10.16
CA ASP A 6 -15.41 45.26 8.73
C ASP A 6 -14.45 46.44 8.51
N VAL A 7 -13.41 46.21 7.71
CA VAL A 7 -12.39 47.19 7.36
C VAL A 7 -12.60 47.61 5.91
N GLN A 8 -13.14 48.81 5.71
CA GLN A 8 -13.28 49.39 4.39
C GLN A 8 -12.04 50.22 4.05
N LEU A 9 -11.25 49.75 3.09
CA LEU A 9 -10.06 50.46 2.60
C LEU A 9 -10.47 51.27 1.38
N GLY A 10 -10.81 52.54 1.60
CA GLY A 10 -11.09 53.48 0.52
C GLY A 10 -9.84 54.10 -0.08
N SER A 11 -10.03 54.75 -1.22
CA SER A 11 -8.99 55.40 -2.02
C SER A 11 -8.14 56.38 -1.20
N GLN A 12 -8.75 57.12 -0.26
CA GLN A 12 -8.13 58.10 0.62
C GLN A 12 -6.89 57.58 1.39
N PHE A 13 -6.87 56.31 1.78
CA PHE A 13 -5.76 55.71 2.54
C PHE A 13 -4.47 55.59 1.71
N PHE A 14 -4.60 55.56 0.39
CA PHE A 14 -3.51 55.33 -0.55
C PHE A 14 -2.96 56.63 -1.18
N THR A 15 -3.65 57.76 -0.98
CA THR A 15 -3.32 59.05 -1.62
C THR A 15 -1.92 59.57 -1.32
N LYS A 16 -1.35 59.22 -0.15
CA LYS A 16 0.03 59.59 0.24
C LYS A 16 1.07 58.51 -0.06
N MET A 17 0.67 57.36 -0.60
CA MET A 17 1.54 56.19 -0.85
C MET A 17 2.04 56.15 -2.30
N TYR A 18 2.51 57.29 -2.83
CA TYR A 18 2.82 57.48 -4.26
C TYR A 18 3.96 56.59 -4.82
N ASN A 19 4.66 55.81 -4.00
CA ASN A 19 5.72 54.87 -4.43
C ASN A 19 5.37 53.40 -4.12
N LEU A 20 4.12 53.09 -3.80
CA LEU A 20 3.69 51.74 -3.48
C LEU A 20 3.91 50.80 -4.68
N ARG A 21 4.76 49.77 -4.48
CA ARG A 21 5.03 48.72 -5.49
C ARG A 21 4.43 47.37 -5.12
N THR A 22 4.16 47.15 -3.84
CA THR A 22 3.66 45.88 -3.30
C THR A 22 2.47 46.17 -2.41
N LEU A 23 1.34 45.57 -2.73
CA LEU A 23 0.15 45.57 -1.90
C LEU A 23 -0.27 44.13 -1.65
N ILE A 24 -0.25 43.73 -0.37
CA ILE A 24 -0.60 42.38 0.05
C ILE A 24 -1.69 42.48 1.11
N ILE A 25 -2.88 41.98 0.77
CA ILE A 25 -4.02 41.83 1.66
C ILE A 25 -4.37 40.35 1.69
N LYS A 26 -4.01 39.69 2.79
CA LYS A 26 -4.32 38.29 3.02
C LYS A 26 -5.46 38.15 4.00
N CYS A 27 -6.35 37.20 3.73
CA CYS A 27 -7.38 36.82 4.68
C CYS A 27 -6.88 35.63 5.51
N GLY A 28 -7.21 35.60 6.80
CA GLY A 28 -6.82 34.48 7.67
C GLY A 28 -7.32 33.12 7.14
N PRO A 29 -6.80 32.00 7.70
CA PRO A 29 -7.04 30.66 7.18
C PRO A 29 -8.54 30.35 7.01
N PRO A 30 -8.91 29.53 6.01
CA PRO A 30 -10.29 29.33 5.53
C PRO A 30 -11.27 28.77 6.57
N PHE A 31 -10.78 28.29 7.71
CA PHE A 31 -11.58 27.55 8.68
C PHE A 31 -12.54 28.37 9.56
N TYR A 32 -12.55 29.72 9.48
CA TYR A 32 -13.35 30.51 10.44
C TYR A 32 -14.31 31.58 9.91
N TYR A 33 -14.24 32.07 8.67
CA TYR A 33 -15.20 33.11 8.22
C TYR A 33 -15.45 33.08 6.71
N ASN A 34 -16.75 33.03 6.35
CA ASN A 34 -17.26 32.92 4.97
C ASN A 34 -17.21 34.20 4.14
N ASN A 35 -16.69 35.31 4.65
CA ASN A 35 -16.53 36.55 3.89
C ASN A 35 -15.21 37.24 4.31
N SER A 36 -14.46 37.78 3.35
CA SER A 36 -13.43 38.77 3.66
C SER A 36 -14.11 39.97 4.31
N LYS A 37 -13.65 40.33 5.51
CA LYS A 37 -14.10 41.55 6.20
C LYS A 37 -13.31 42.79 5.75
N VAL A 38 -12.34 42.61 4.85
CA VAL A 38 -11.57 43.71 4.25
C VAL A 38 -12.14 43.98 2.86
N HIS A 39 -12.77 45.13 2.69
CA HIS A 39 -13.34 45.55 1.41
C HIS A 39 -12.45 46.63 0.79
N LEU A 40 -11.73 46.24 -0.27
CA LEU A 40 -10.98 47.15 -1.14
C LEU A 40 -11.50 46.96 -2.56
N ARG A 41 -11.95 48.04 -3.22
CA ARG A 41 -12.28 47.99 -4.65
C ARG A 41 -11.03 48.37 -5.43
N ILE A 42 -10.75 47.68 -6.53
CA ILE A 42 -9.56 47.99 -7.33
C ILE A 42 -9.62 49.41 -7.94
N GLY A 43 -10.82 49.96 -8.16
CA GLY A 43 -10.98 51.37 -8.55
C GLY A 43 -10.47 52.36 -7.49
N ASP A 44 -10.37 51.95 -6.22
CA ASP A 44 -9.77 52.77 -5.16
C ASP A 44 -8.24 52.87 -5.29
N LEU A 45 -7.63 52.09 -6.20
CA LEU A 45 -6.19 52.03 -6.45
C LEU A 45 -5.79 52.69 -7.78
N ASP A 46 -6.72 53.25 -8.56
CA ASP A 46 -6.50 53.67 -9.96
C ASP A 46 -5.23 54.52 -10.17
N TYR A 47 -4.88 55.41 -9.23
CA TYR A 47 -3.67 56.25 -9.28
C TYR A 47 -2.35 55.57 -8.86
N LEU A 48 -2.40 54.36 -8.32
CA LEU A 48 -1.23 53.54 -7.95
C LEU A 48 -0.93 52.42 -8.94
N LEU A 49 -1.87 52.08 -9.82
CA LEU A 49 -1.79 50.89 -10.69
C LEU A 49 -0.58 50.89 -11.63
N ASP A 50 -0.16 52.06 -12.13
CA ASP A 50 1.02 52.16 -13.00
C ASP A 50 2.35 51.84 -12.26
N LYS A 51 2.41 52.03 -10.94
CA LYS A 51 3.62 51.80 -10.13
C LYS A 51 3.63 50.43 -9.45
N LEU A 52 2.47 49.80 -9.32
CA LEU A 52 2.35 48.51 -8.68
C LEU A 52 3.08 47.42 -9.48
N ARG A 53 3.69 46.48 -8.76
CA ARG A 53 4.41 45.31 -9.30
C ARG A 53 3.87 44.02 -8.70
N TYR A 54 3.46 44.04 -7.44
CA TYR A 54 2.94 42.87 -6.72
C TYR A 54 1.58 43.22 -6.10
N LEU A 55 0.54 42.49 -6.48
CA LEU A 55 -0.82 42.70 -5.99
C LEU A 55 -1.41 41.37 -5.50
N HIS A 56 -1.66 41.27 -4.19
CA HIS A 56 -2.30 40.11 -3.59
C HIS A 56 -3.55 40.57 -2.86
N LEU A 57 -4.72 40.18 -3.36
CA LEU A 57 -6.03 40.49 -2.81
C LEU A 57 -6.83 39.19 -2.72
N GLU A 58 -6.60 38.43 -1.66
CA GLU A 58 -7.35 37.20 -1.39
C GLU A 58 -8.83 37.54 -1.11
N ARG A 59 -9.75 36.71 -1.63
CA ARG A 59 -11.21 36.86 -1.47
C ARG A 59 -11.74 38.21 -1.99
N TYR A 60 -11.32 38.59 -3.20
CA TYR A 60 -11.83 39.78 -3.87
C TYR A 60 -13.35 39.66 -4.10
N PRO A 61 -14.14 40.67 -3.69
CA PRO A 61 -15.59 40.53 -3.57
C PRO A 61 -16.36 40.72 -4.88
N LEU A 62 -15.76 41.34 -5.90
CA LEU A 62 -16.47 41.65 -7.16
C LEU A 62 -16.28 40.54 -8.19
N GLU A 63 -17.27 40.40 -9.08
CA GLU A 63 -17.26 39.38 -10.12
C GLU A 63 -16.30 39.70 -11.30
N VAL A 64 -15.94 40.97 -11.49
CA VAL A 64 -15.08 41.45 -12.59
C VAL A 64 -14.13 42.52 -12.05
N LEU A 65 -12.92 42.61 -12.60
CA LEU A 65 -12.03 43.74 -12.33
C LEU A 65 -12.59 45.01 -13.01
N PRO A 66 -12.41 46.21 -12.42
CA PRO A 66 -12.82 47.46 -13.04
C PRO A 66 -12.17 47.64 -14.42
N SER A 67 -12.89 48.23 -15.37
CA SER A 67 -12.35 48.53 -16.72
C SER A 67 -11.20 49.54 -16.69
N SER A 68 -11.09 50.35 -15.64
CA SER A 68 -9.95 51.25 -15.38
C SER A 68 -8.66 50.51 -15.01
N PHE A 69 -8.73 49.22 -14.68
CA PHE A 69 -7.58 48.46 -14.20
C PHE A 69 -6.56 48.23 -15.32
N ASN A 70 -5.40 48.89 -15.21
CA ASN A 70 -4.29 48.78 -16.15
C ASN A 70 -3.09 48.02 -15.52
N PRO A 71 -3.03 46.69 -15.63
CA PRO A 71 -2.01 45.87 -14.97
C PRO A 71 -0.65 45.84 -15.66
N LYS A 72 -0.35 46.71 -16.65
CA LYS A 72 0.82 46.59 -17.55
C LYS A 72 2.17 46.33 -16.88
N ASN A 73 2.36 46.84 -15.66
CA ASN A 73 3.60 46.70 -14.92
C ASN A 73 3.58 45.61 -13.83
N LEU A 74 2.46 44.91 -13.64
CA LEU A 74 2.37 43.82 -12.67
C LEU A 74 3.29 42.68 -13.05
N VAL A 75 3.94 42.14 -12.02
CA VAL A 75 4.82 40.97 -12.04
C VAL A 75 4.11 39.80 -11.36
N GLU A 76 3.41 40.04 -10.26
CA GLU A 76 2.63 39.01 -9.55
C GLU A 76 1.21 39.51 -9.25
N LEU A 77 0.24 38.66 -9.52
CA LEU A 77 -1.17 38.88 -9.22
C LEU A 77 -1.74 37.67 -8.50
N ASP A 78 -2.22 37.87 -7.28
CA ASP A 78 -2.94 36.87 -6.49
C ASP A 78 -4.35 37.38 -6.18
N LEU A 79 -5.34 36.67 -6.69
CA LEU A 79 -6.76 36.88 -6.44
C LEU A 79 -7.41 35.58 -5.97
N SER A 80 -6.69 34.76 -5.22
CA SER A 80 -7.20 33.48 -4.71
C SER A 80 -8.47 33.64 -3.85
N ASP A 81 -9.31 32.60 -3.85
CA ASP A 81 -10.61 32.53 -3.16
C ASP A 81 -11.60 33.65 -3.56
N SER A 82 -11.43 34.26 -4.74
CA SER A 82 -12.26 35.38 -5.19
C SER A 82 -13.53 34.92 -5.90
N LYS A 83 -14.58 35.77 -5.89
CA LYS A 83 -15.88 35.47 -6.53
C LYS A 83 -15.91 35.84 -8.02
N MET A 84 -14.75 35.98 -8.65
CA MET A 84 -14.63 36.50 -10.00
C MET A 84 -15.10 35.51 -11.06
N LYS A 85 -15.80 36.03 -12.08
CA LYS A 85 -16.20 35.30 -13.29
C LYS A 85 -15.24 35.53 -14.45
N GLN A 86 -14.62 36.70 -14.51
CA GLN A 86 -13.68 37.09 -15.55
C GLN A 86 -12.60 38.02 -14.97
N LEU A 87 -11.35 37.88 -15.41
CA LEU A 87 -10.26 38.77 -15.00
C LEU A 87 -10.41 40.17 -15.61
N TRP A 88 -10.14 40.33 -16.90
CA TRP A 88 -10.21 41.61 -17.60
C TRP A 88 -10.73 41.43 -19.03
N GLU A 89 -11.00 42.53 -19.72
CA GLU A 89 -11.51 42.54 -21.10
C GLU A 89 -10.54 41.86 -22.09
N ARG A 90 -11.10 41.32 -23.20
CA ARG A 90 -10.45 40.36 -24.11
C ARG A 90 -9.17 40.83 -24.83
N ASN A 91 -8.68 42.05 -24.63
CA ASN A 91 -7.47 42.57 -25.29
C ASN A 91 -6.44 43.23 -24.32
N THR A 92 -6.60 43.05 -23.01
CA THR A 92 -5.68 43.66 -22.03
C THR A 92 -4.36 42.90 -21.99
N ARG A 93 -3.29 43.52 -22.50
CA ARG A 93 -1.94 42.93 -22.54
C ARG A 93 -1.16 43.28 -21.28
N VAL A 94 -0.59 42.25 -20.64
CA VAL A 94 0.12 42.34 -19.35
C VAL A 94 1.50 41.72 -19.49
N PRO A 95 2.44 42.42 -20.16
CA PRO A 95 3.68 41.82 -20.64
C PRO A 95 4.66 41.44 -19.54
N ASN A 96 4.55 42.01 -18.34
CA ASN A 96 5.50 41.79 -17.25
C ASN A 96 5.05 40.73 -16.23
N LEU A 97 3.83 40.18 -16.40
CA LEU A 97 3.24 39.26 -15.42
C LEU A 97 3.95 37.91 -15.49
N LYS A 98 4.62 37.55 -14.40
CA LYS A 98 5.30 36.26 -14.22
C LYS A 98 4.45 35.27 -13.45
N TRP A 99 3.67 35.74 -12.47
CA TRP A 99 2.84 34.87 -11.64
C TRP A 99 1.40 35.31 -11.59
N LEU A 100 0.50 34.37 -11.91
CA LEU A 100 -0.93 34.52 -11.78
C LEU A 100 -1.49 33.44 -10.83
N ASN A 101 -2.06 33.84 -9.70
CA ASN A 101 -2.72 32.95 -8.75
C ASN A 101 -4.22 33.27 -8.65
N LEU A 102 -5.06 32.34 -9.12
CA LEU A 102 -6.52 32.38 -9.04
C LEU A 102 -7.06 31.11 -8.36
N TYR A 103 -6.29 30.57 -7.41
CA TYR A 103 -6.66 29.40 -6.64
C TYR A 103 -8.08 29.52 -6.09
N ASN A 104 -8.90 28.49 -6.26
CA ASN A 104 -10.25 28.38 -5.70
C ASN A 104 -11.22 29.51 -6.10
N CYS A 105 -11.02 30.09 -7.29
CA CYS A 105 -12.00 30.97 -7.92
C CYS A 105 -13.11 30.15 -8.59
N GLU A 106 -14.02 29.57 -7.79
CA GLU A 106 -15.01 28.59 -8.26
C GLU A 106 -15.88 29.07 -9.42
N ASN A 107 -16.21 30.38 -9.45
CA ASN A 107 -17.06 31.03 -10.44
C ASN A 107 -16.33 31.48 -11.72
N LEU A 108 -15.01 31.32 -11.80
CA LEU A 108 -14.21 31.81 -12.92
C LEU A 108 -14.57 31.04 -14.20
N ILE A 109 -15.11 31.72 -15.21
CA ILE A 109 -15.58 31.10 -16.45
C ILE A 109 -14.46 31.05 -17.50
N SER A 110 -13.64 32.10 -17.56
CA SER A 110 -12.56 32.24 -18.54
C SER A 110 -11.42 33.08 -17.97
N ILE A 111 -10.20 32.72 -18.34
CA ILE A 111 -9.02 33.56 -18.13
C ILE A 111 -8.71 34.39 -19.37
N PRO A 112 -7.87 35.43 -19.26
CA PRO A 112 -7.35 36.13 -20.42
C PRO A 112 -6.59 35.18 -21.35
N ASP A 113 -6.60 35.47 -22.65
CA ASP A 113 -5.79 34.74 -23.62
C ASP A 113 -4.32 34.69 -23.17
N LEU A 114 -3.71 33.51 -23.15
CA LEU A 114 -2.34 33.33 -22.65
C LEU A 114 -1.31 34.16 -23.46
N SER A 115 -1.60 34.49 -24.72
CA SER A 115 -0.76 35.38 -25.54
C SER A 115 -0.71 36.83 -25.01
N ASN A 116 -1.65 37.22 -24.15
CA ASN A 116 -1.66 38.52 -23.48
C ASN A 116 -0.74 38.58 -22.26
N ILE A 117 -0.25 37.44 -21.76
CA ILE A 117 0.68 37.32 -20.62
C ILE A 117 1.97 36.59 -21.04
N PRO A 118 2.73 37.13 -22.01
CA PRO A 118 3.84 36.42 -22.66
C PRO A 118 5.02 36.07 -21.73
N SER A 119 5.15 36.75 -20.59
CA SER A 119 6.20 36.50 -19.58
C SER A 119 5.73 35.62 -18.42
N ALA A 120 4.54 35.00 -18.53
CA ALA A 120 4.02 34.14 -17.48
C ALA A 120 4.94 32.92 -17.28
N GLU A 121 5.34 32.73 -16.03
CA GLU A 121 6.19 31.64 -15.54
C GLU A 121 5.35 30.63 -14.75
N ILE A 122 4.39 31.10 -13.94
CA ILE A 122 3.53 30.25 -13.11
C ILE A 122 2.08 30.73 -13.22
N ILE A 123 1.16 29.81 -13.51
CA ILE A 123 -0.27 30.05 -13.52
C ILE A 123 -0.96 29.01 -12.63
N ASN A 124 -1.62 29.47 -11.56
CA ASN A 124 -2.34 28.63 -10.62
C ASN A 124 -3.85 28.85 -10.73
N LEU A 125 -4.55 27.83 -11.24
CA LEU A 125 -6.01 27.80 -11.46
C LEU A 125 -6.66 26.63 -10.71
N LYS A 126 -5.99 26.04 -9.71
CA LYS A 126 -6.54 24.91 -8.96
C LYS A 126 -7.92 25.26 -8.38
N TYR A 127 -8.87 24.34 -8.49
CA TYR A 127 -10.24 24.42 -8.01
C TYR A 127 -11.09 25.54 -8.64
N CYS A 128 -10.72 26.05 -9.83
CA CYS A 128 -11.62 26.88 -10.64
C CYS A 128 -12.69 26.01 -11.34
N SER A 129 -13.71 25.57 -10.58
CA SER A 129 -14.66 24.56 -11.05
C SER A 129 -15.48 24.94 -12.28
N SER A 130 -15.77 26.22 -12.48
CA SER A 130 -16.55 26.74 -13.60
C SER A 130 -15.72 27.13 -14.83
N LEU A 131 -14.39 26.97 -14.79
CA LEU A 131 -13.51 27.35 -15.90
C LEU A 131 -13.79 26.43 -17.09
N ILE A 132 -14.21 26.99 -18.22
CA ILE A 132 -14.67 26.22 -19.39
C ILE A 132 -13.52 25.93 -20.36
N GLU A 133 -12.71 26.93 -20.64
CA GLU A 133 -11.70 26.89 -21.70
C GLU A 133 -10.52 27.80 -21.38
N ILE A 134 -9.35 27.40 -21.87
CA ILE A 134 -8.15 28.23 -21.90
C ILE A 134 -7.75 28.40 -23.35
N HIS A 135 -7.53 29.65 -23.76
CA HIS A 135 -7.16 30.00 -25.13
C HIS A 135 -5.77 30.59 -25.22
N SER A 136 -5.11 30.30 -26.33
CA SER A 136 -3.94 31.01 -26.83
C SER A 136 -4.14 31.26 -28.32
N SER A 137 -4.51 32.48 -28.71
CA SER A 137 -4.72 32.82 -30.13
C SER A 137 -3.43 32.87 -30.95
N ARG A 138 -2.28 32.96 -30.28
CA ARG A 138 -0.93 32.97 -30.87
C ARG A 138 -0.04 31.96 -30.12
N GLU A 139 1.24 32.28 -29.93
CA GLU A 139 2.18 31.48 -29.14
C GLU A 139 1.85 31.54 -27.64
N CYS A 140 1.86 30.37 -27.00
CA CYS A 140 1.85 30.25 -25.53
C CYS A 140 3.10 30.92 -24.92
N PRO A 141 3.07 31.33 -23.64
CA PRO A 141 4.22 31.88 -22.94
C PRO A 141 5.43 30.92 -22.99
N LYS A 142 6.59 31.43 -23.43
CA LYS A 142 7.79 30.60 -23.70
C LYS A 142 8.48 30.05 -22.44
N ASN A 143 8.32 30.76 -21.32
CA ASN A 143 8.96 30.46 -20.05
C ASN A 143 7.99 29.89 -19.01
N LEU A 144 6.87 29.30 -19.46
CA LEU A 144 5.89 28.73 -18.55
C LEU A 144 6.50 27.51 -17.86
N HIS A 145 6.79 27.63 -16.57
CA HIS A 145 7.29 26.53 -15.74
C HIS A 145 6.15 25.68 -15.19
N SER A 146 5.03 26.32 -14.84
CA SER A 146 3.92 25.63 -14.18
C SER A 146 2.54 26.14 -14.60
N LEU A 147 1.66 25.19 -14.96
CA LEU A 147 0.23 25.43 -15.18
C LEU A 147 -0.59 24.43 -14.34
N GLN A 148 -1.19 24.93 -13.27
CA GLN A 148 -1.92 24.11 -12.29
C GLN A 148 -3.43 24.21 -12.51
N LEU A 149 -4.07 23.09 -12.87
CA LEU A 149 -5.49 23.05 -13.26
C LEU A 149 -6.32 22.04 -12.45
N LYS A 150 -5.72 21.43 -11.41
CA LYS A 150 -6.39 20.46 -10.53
C LYS A 150 -7.76 20.97 -10.08
N GLY A 151 -8.82 20.21 -10.31
CA GLY A 151 -10.18 20.56 -9.86
C GLY A 151 -10.96 21.48 -10.80
N CYS A 152 -10.45 21.79 -12.00
CA CYS A 152 -11.22 22.51 -13.03
C CYS A 152 -12.24 21.59 -13.71
N LYS A 153 -13.34 21.30 -13.00
CA LYS A 153 -14.33 20.27 -13.41
C LYS A 153 -14.99 20.54 -14.76
N SER A 154 -15.24 21.81 -15.09
CA SER A 154 -15.90 22.24 -16.34
C SER A 154 -14.92 22.45 -17.50
N LEU A 155 -13.61 22.31 -17.28
CA LEU A 155 -12.59 22.59 -18.28
C LEU A 155 -12.70 21.56 -19.40
N SER A 156 -13.02 22.04 -20.60
CA SER A 156 -13.31 21.23 -21.78
C SER A 156 -12.22 21.31 -22.85
N SER A 157 -11.44 22.39 -22.86
CA SER A 157 -10.39 22.63 -23.85
C SER A 157 -9.18 23.34 -23.27
N LEU A 158 -8.02 23.03 -23.86
CA LEU A 158 -6.73 23.65 -23.60
C LEU A 158 -6.16 24.17 -24.92
N PRO A 159 -5.28 25.19 -24.89
CA PRO A 159 -4.60 25.63 -26.09
C PRO A 159 -3.63 24.55 -26.58
N SER A 160 -3.38 24.54 -27.89
CA SER A 160 -2.38 23.68 -28.52
C SER A 160 -0.95 24.16 -28.21
N ASN A 161 0.03 23.25 -28.28
CA ASN A 161 1.46 23.53 -28.13
C ASN A 161 1.85 24.25 -26.81
N ILE A 162 1.35 23.78 -25.68
CA ILE A 162 1.81 24.28 -24.37
C ILE A 162 3.22 23.76 -24.12
N HIS A 163 4.23 24.63 -24.16
CA HIS A 163 5.61 24.27 -23.87
C HIS A 163 5.97 24.60 -22.41
N LEU A 164 6.38 23.59 -21.64
CA LEU A 164 6.83 23.78 -20.25
C LEU A 164 8.36 23.72 -20.15
N SER A 165 8.97 24.83 -19.72
CA SER A 165 10.42 24.99 -19.57
C SER A 165 10.94 24.43 -18.23
N GLU A 166 12.20 24.01 -18.18
CA GLU A 166 12.84 23.44 -16.98
C GLU A 166 12.66 24.33 -15.73
N GLU A 167 12.41 23.67 -14.59
CA GLU A 167 12.39 24.28 -13.25
C GLU A 167 13.70 25.06 -13.00
N PRO A 168 13.66 26.38 -12.76
CA PRO A 168 14.81 27.05 -12.19
C PRO A 168 15.04 26.48 -10.79
N SER A 169 16.23 25.91 -10.59
CA SER A 169 16.68 25.46 -9.28
C SER A 169 16.64 26.64 -8.31
N PHE A 170 15.90 26.48 -7.21
CA PHE A 170 15.83 27.33 -6.01
C PHE A 170 14.98 28.63 -6.02
N SER A 171 13.87 28.51 -5.29
CA SER A 171 13.61 29.20 -4.00
C SER A 171 12.98 30.60 -3.97
N LYS A 172 12.09 30.74 -2.98
CA LYS A 172 11.39 31.94 -2.51
C LYS A 172 10.40 32.55 -3.51
N SER A 173 9.25 31.91 -3.60
CA SER A 173 8.03 32.70 -3.50
C SER A 173 7.25 32.32 -2.23
N VAL A 174 6.86 33.35 -1.47
CA VAL A 174 6.31 33.29 -0.11
C VAL A 174 4.87 32.74 -0.06
N VAL A 175 4.29 32.38 -1.21
CA VAL A 175 2.86 32.02 -1.30
C VAL A 175 2.65 30.75 -2.12
N LEU A 176 3.27 29.65 -1.71
CA LEU A 176 2.84 28.34 -2.17
C LEU A 176 2.47 27.48 -0.94
N HIS A 177 1.17 27.35 -0.69
CA HIS A 177 0.60 26.20 0.01
C HIS A 177 0.65 24.96 -0.92
N SER A 178 1.80 24.71 -1.54
CA SER A 178 2.00 23.60 -2.46
C SER A 178 2.66 22.46 -1.70
N SER A 179 1.97 21.33 -1.59
CA SER A 179 2.58 20.07 -1.15
C SER A 179 3.78 19.75 -2.04
N ARG A 180 4.85 19.17 -1.47
CA ARG A 180 6.12 18.82 -2.15
C ARG A 180 5.98 17.84 -3.34
N GLU A 181 4.76 17.48 -3.75
CA GLU A 181 4.45 16.43 -4.74
C GLU A 181 3.64 16.94 -5.95
N ASP A 182 3.27 18.22 -6.02
CA ASP A 182 2.47 18.70 -7.16
C ASP A 182 3.32 18.78 -8.43
N SER A 183 2.95 18.01 -9.46
CA SER A 183 3.54 18.04 -10.80
C SER A 183 3.44 19.44 -11.40
N ALA A 184 4.45 19.87 -12.18
CA ALA A 184 4.47 21.16 -12.88
C ALA A 184 3.24 21.39 -13.76
N PHE A 185 2.62 20.31 -14.24
CA PHE A 185 1.34 20.30 -14.93
C PHE A 185 0.40 19.29 -14.25
N ASN A 186 -0.73 19.77 -13.72
CA ASN A 186 -1.67 18.94 -12.96
C ASN A 186 -3.11 19.18 -13.44
N LEU A 187 -3.73 18.14 -13.99
CA LEU A 187 -5.09 18.12 -14.56
C LEU A 187 -6.04 17.21 -13.77
N ARG A 188 -5.69 16.91 -12.52
CA ARG A 188 -6.45 15.99 -11.68
C ARG A 188 -7.85 16.54 -11.42
N TYR A 189 -8.89 15.71 -11.53
CA TYR A 189 -10.30 16.08 -11.43
C TYR A 189 -10.83 17.02 -12.55
N CYS A 190 -10.15 17.11 -13.71
CA CYS A 190 -10.67 17.81 -14.90
C CYS A 190 -11.63 16.90 -15.70
N CYS A 191 -12.81 16.65 -15.14
CA CYS A 191 -13.73 15.62 -15.64
C CYS A 191 -14.33 15.92 -17.03
N SER A 192 -14.40 17.19 -17.45
CA SER A 192 -14.92 17.59 -18.77
C SER A 192 -13.85 17.62 -19.88
N LEU A 193 -12.57 17.45 -19.53
CA LEU A 193 -11.46 17.49 -20.49
C LEU A 193 -11.36 16.13 -21.19
N THR A 194 -11.92 16.02 -22.40
CA THR A 194 -12.00 14.75 -23.15
C THR A 194 -10.78 14.46 -24.02
N LYS A 195 -10.06 15.50 -24.43
CA LYS A 195 -8.84 15.37 -25.24
C LYS A 195 -7.60 15.40 -24.36
N PHE A 196 -6.61 14.59 -24.72
CA PHE A 196 -5.30 14.66 -24.11
C PHE A 196 -4.67 16.04 -24.39
N PRO A 197 -4.01 16.67 -23.39
CA PRO A 197 -3.39 17.98 -23.57
C PRO A 197 -2.25 17.93 -24.60
N ASP A 198 -2.24 18.89 -25.53
CA ASP A 198 -1.15 19.07 -26.48
C ASP A 198 -0.02 19.88 -25.82
N ILE A 199 0.88 19.14 -25.18
CA ILE A 199 1.97 19.68 -24.34
C ILE A 199 3.33 19.18 -24.84
N SER A 200 4.36 20.01 -24.64
CA SER A 200 5.76 19.70 -24.97
C SER A 200 6.70 20.25 -23.88
N GLY A 201 7.97 19.83 -23.92
CA GLY A 201 9.01 20.29 -22.98
C GLY A 201 9.52 19.19 -22.05
N ASN A 202 10.30 19.58 -21.03
CA ASN A 202 11.01 18.65 -20.15
C ASN A 202 10.15 18.22 -18.94
N ILE A 203 8.93 17.77 -19.23
CA ILE A 203 7.96 17.34 -18.21
C ILE A 203 8.35 15.97 -17.68
N LYS A 204 8.63 15.88 -16.37
CA LYS A 204 8.95 14.61 -15.70
C LYS A 204 7.73 13.87 -15.17
N SER A 205 6.65 14.58 -14.83
CA SER A 205 5.45 13.96 -14.27
C SER A 205 4.19 14.64 -14.78
N LEU A 206 3.22 13.82 -15.19
CA LEU A 206 1.90 14.25 -15.65
C LEU A 206 0.82 13.53 -14.83
N ASP A 207 -0.01 14.30 -14.11
CA ASP A 207 -1.16 13.79 -13.36
C ASP A 207 -2.46 14.23 -14.06
N LEU A 208 -3.17 13.23 -14.60
CA LEU A 208 -4.46 13.31 -15.28
C LEU A 208 -5.55 12.56 -14.49
N ASN A 209 -5.30 12.20 -13.23
CA ASN A 209 -6.20 11.36 -12.43
C ASN A 209 -7.63 11.95 -12.41
N ARG A 210 -8.64 11.10 -12.64
CA ARG A 210 -10.07 11.49 -12.69
C ARG A 210 -10.35 12.58 -13.73
N SER A 211 -9.61 12.60 -14.83
CA SER A 211 -9.92 13.43 -16.00
C SER A 211 -10.90 12.72 -16.95
N GLY A 212 -11.50 13.49 -17.85
CA GLY A 212 -12.41 12.98 -18.88
C GLY A 212 -11.70 12.38 -20.11
N VAL A 213 -10.37 12.29 -20.11
CA VAL A 213 -9.57 11.98 -21.30
C VAL A 213 -9.95 10.62 -21.87
N GLU A 214 -10.30 10.59 -23.15
CA GLU A 214 -10.78 9.38 -23.82
C GLU A 214 -9.66 8.54 -24.46
N GLU A 215 -8.55 9.16 -24.84
CA GLU A 215 -7.42 8.51 -25.48
C GLU A 215 -6.07 9.16 -25.10
N VAL A 216 -5.02 8.34 -25.01
CA VAL A 216 -3.64 8.83 -25.03
C VAL A 216 -3.13 8.82 -26.47
N PRO A 217 -2.86 9.98 -27.10
CA PRO A 217 -2.51 10.10 -28.51
C PRO A 217 -1.04 9.72 -28.77
N SER A 218 -0.66 9.63 -30.06
CA SER A 218 0.73 9.40 -30.47
C SER A 218 1.68 10.57 -30.15
N THR A 219 1.14 11.79 -30.01
CA THR A 219 1.92 12.99 -29.65
C THR A 219 2.58 12.91 -28.28
N ILE A 220 2.18 11.94 -27.43
CA ILE A 220 2.85 11.63 -26.16
C ILE A 220 4.35 11.38 -26.34
N GLU A 221 4.78 10.86 -27.51
CA GLU A 221 6.19 10.62 -27.87
C GLU A 221 7.08 11.86 -27.72
N SER A 222 6.51 13.07 -27.85
CA SER A 222 7.23 14.33 -27.65
C SER A 222 7.71 14.53 -26.20
N LEU A 223 7.06 13.89 -25.23
CA LEU A 223 7.38 13.97 -23.81
C LEU A 223 8.51 13.01 -23.42
N SER A 224 9.64 13.10 -24.12
CA SER A 224 10.77 12.17 -24.00
C SER A 224 11.41 12.08 -22.60
N LYS A 225 11.17 13.07 -21.73
CA LYS A 225 11.64 13.13 -20.34
C LYS A 225 10.59 12.68 -19.30
N LEU A 226 9.42 12.25 -19.74
CA LEU A 226 8.34 11.84 -18.85
C LEU A 226 8.75 10.58 -18.08
N GLU A 227 8.86 10.73 -16.76
CA GLU A 227 9.15 9.64 -15.82
C GLU A 227 7.86 9.01 -15.30
N ARG A 228 6.81 9.83 -15.07
CA ARG A 228 5.56 9.37 -14.40
C ARG A 228 4.30 9.84 -15.13
N LEU A 229 3.43 8.92 -15.48
CA LEU A 229 2.09 9.19 -16.01
C LEU A 229 1.02 8.58 -15.09
N ASN A 230 0.21 9.43 -14.46
CA ASN A 230 -0.90 9.00 -13.60
C ASN A 230 -2.25 9.33 -14.25
N MET A 231 -3.08 8.31 -14.48
CA MET A 231 -4.44 8.41 -15.03
C MET A 231 -5.43 7.56 -14.22
N VAL A 232 -5.28 7.57 -12.90
CA VAL A 232 -6.14 6.88 -11.93
C VAL A 232 -7.58 7.36 -12.05
N GLU A 233 -8.53 6.43 -12.17
CA GLU A 233 -9.97 6.66 -12.27
C GLU A 233 -10.36 7.59 -13.44
N CYS A 234 -9.62 7.52 -14.56
CA CYS A 234 -10.05 8.08 -15.84
C CYS A 234 -11.09 7.16 -16.50
N GLU A 235 -12.34 7.23 -16.02
CA GLU A 235 -13.43 6.32 -16.41
C GLU A 235 -13.81 6.40 -17.90
N SER A 236 -13.41 7.46 -18.59
CA SER A 236 -13.65 7.67 -20.02
C SER A 236 -12.53 7.15 -20.92
N LEU A 237 -11.37 6.77 -20.38
CA LEU A 237 -10.22 6.31 -21.15
C LEU A 237 -10.53 4.97 -21.85
N LYS A 238 -10.48 4.97 -23.19
CA LYS A 238 -10.77 3.82 -24.05
C LYS A 238 -9.51 3.22 -24.67
N ARG A 239 -8.52 4.06 -25.03
CA ARG A 239 -7.36 3.65 -25.83
C ARG A 239 -6.08 4.32 -25.36
N ILE A 240 -4.96 3.63 -25.54
CA ILE A 240 -3.61 4.15 -25.36
C ILE A 240 -2.84 3.87 -26.64
N SER A 241 -2.20 4.89 -27.20
CA SER A 241 -1.37 4.76 -28.40
C SER A 241 -0.11 3.91 -28.14
N GLU A 242 0.33 3.15 -29.13
CA GLU A 242 1.60 2.39 -29.13
C GLU A 242 2.82 3.30 -28.93
N SER A 243 2.71 4.58 -29.26
CA SER A 243 3.76 5.58 -28.99
C SER A 243 4.15 5.70 -27.50
N ILE A 244 3.30 5.24 -26.57
CA ILE A 244 3.66 5.18 -25.14
C ILE A 244 4.93 4.36 -24.91
N CYS A 245 5.16 3.33 -25.74
CA CYS A 245 6.30 2.42 -25.67
C CYS A 245 7.63 3.09 -26.04
N LYS A 246 7.59 4.25 -26.71
CA LYS A 246 8.78 5.01 -27.10
C LYS A 246 9.31 5.91 -25.98
N LEU A 247 8.59 6.03 -24.86
CA LEU A 247 8.99 6.85 -23.72
C LEU A 247 10.07 6.18 -22.88
N LYS A 248 11.33 6.39 -23.27
CA LYS A 248 12.50 5.75 -22.63
C LYS A 248 12.75 6.17 -21.18
N SER A 249 12.16 7.27 -20.70
CA SER A 249 12.30 7.71 -19.32
C SER A 249 11.15 7.26 -18.42
N LEU A 250 10.07 6.70 -18.96
CA LEU A 250 8.86 6.39 -18.21
C LEU A 250 9.12 5.23 -17.24
N ASP A 251 9.17 5.54 -15.94
CA ASP A 251 9.38 4.59 -14.85
C ASP A 251 8.06 4.11 -14.24
N ARG A 252 6.99 4.92 -14.31
CA ARG A 252 5.71 4.66 -13.64
C ARG A 252 4.52 5.02 -14.53
N LEU A 253 3.66 4.03 -14.75
CA LEU A 253 2.38 4.16 -15.45
C LEU A 253 1.24 3.63 -14.56
N ASP A 254 0.36 4.52 -14.12
CA ASP A 254 -0.81 4.17 -13.31
C ASP A 254 -2.10 4.46 -14.08
N LEU A 255 -2.80 3.41 -14.49
CA LEU A 255 -4.06 3.45 -15.23
C LEU A 255 -5.19 2.83 -14.39
N SER A 256 -5.01 2.72 -13.08
CA SER A 256 -5.96 2.04 -12.21
C SER A 256 -7.33 2.72 -12.24
N GLY A 257 -8.42 1.97 -12.37
CA GLY A 257 -9.78 2.52 -12.46
C GLY A 257 -10.19 3.03 -13.85
N CYS A 258 -9.37 2.86 -14.90
CA CYS A 258 -9.78 3.13 -16.28
C CYS A 258 -10.73 2.05 -16.81
N CYS A 259 -11.99 2.10 -16.38
CA CYS A 259 -12.95 1.00 -16.57
C CYS A 259 -13.42 0.74 -18.00
N LYS A 260 -13.08 1.62 -18.97
CA LYS A 260 -13.39 1.45 -20.41
C LYS A 260 -12.16 1.03 -21.24
N LEU A 261 -10.98 0.91 -20.63
CA LEU A 261 -9.76 0.47 -21.29
C LEU A 261 -9.82 -1.05 -21.50
N GLU A 262 -10.00 -1.51 -22.74
CA GLU A 262 -10.18 -2.93 -23.08
C GLU A 262 -8.90 -3.65 -23.51
N SER A 263 -7.86 -2.92 -23.88
CA SER A 263 -6.56 -3.47 -24.31
C SER A 263 -5.40 -2.59 -23.88
N PHE A 264 -4.22 -3.20 -23.76
CA PHE A 264 -2.95 -2.52 -23.57
C PHE A 264 -2.14 -2.60 -24.89
N PRO A 265 -1.45 -1.54 -25.33
CA PRO A 265 -0.74 -1.53 -26.61
C PRO A 265 0.45 -2.50 -26.64
N ASP A 266 0.82 -2.95 -27.84
CA ASP A 266 2.01 -3.77 -28.05
C ASP A 266 3.30 -3.01 -27.71
N ILE A 267 4.22 -3.70 -27.04
CA ILE A 267 5.49 -3.17 -26.56
C ILE A 267 6.58 -3.61 -27.52
N LEU A 268 6.66 -2.94 -28.68
CA LEU A 268 7.58 -3.30 -29.76
C LEU A 268 9.04 -2.92 -29.46
N GLU A 269 9.26 -1.97 -28.56
CA GLU A 269 10.58 -1.49 -28.13
C GLU A 269 10.74 -1.66 -26.62
N GLY A 270 11.96 -1.88 -26.14
CA GLY A 270 12.24 -2.04 -24.71
C GLY A 270 11.98 -0.75 -23.94
N MET A 271 11.10 -0.82 -22.92
CA MET A 271 10.80 0.29 -22.01
C MET A 271 11.54 0.14 -20.69
N GLU A 272 11.76 1.29 -20.03
CA GLU A 272 12.41 1.40 -18.72
C GLU A 272 11.39 1.37 -17.56
N LEU A 273 10.18 0.88 -17.83
CA LEU A 273 9.04 0.90 -16.92
C LEU A 273 9.30 -0.01 -15.72
N LYS A 274 9.14 0.54 -14.50
CA LYS A 274 9.29 -0.17 -13.22
C LYS A 274 7.97 -0.47 -12.55
N TYR A 275 6.94 0.34 -12.78
CA TYR A 275 5.63 0.20 -12.16
C TYR A 275 4.51 0.30 -13.21
N LEU A 276 3.66 -0.71 -13.27
CA LEU A 276 2.47 -0.74 -14.11
C LEU A 276 1.24 -1.16 -13.29
N ASP A 277 0.27 -0.25 -13.14
CA ASP A 277 -1.00 -0.52 -12.47
C ASP A 277 -2.17 -0.45 -13.46
N LEU A 278 -2.81 -1.60 -13.64
CA LEU A 278 -3.96 -1.84 -14.53
C LEU A 278 -5.17 -2.33 -13.73
N ARG A 279 -5.22 -2.08 -12.41
CA ARG A 279 -6.37 -2.46 -11.57
C ARG A 279 -7.66 -1.83 -12.07
N ARG A 280 -8.78 -2.55 -11.90
CA ARG A 280 -10.13 -2.05 -12.24
C ARG A 280 -10.27 -1.56 -13.70
N THR A 281 -9.45 -2.06 -14.62
CA THR A 281 -9.60 -1.87 -16.08
C THR A 281 -10.52 -2.95 -16.69
N ALA A 282 -10.89 -2.80 -17.96
CA ALA A 282 -11.66 -3.78 -18.73
C ALA A 282 -10.78 -4.65 -19.64
N ILE A 283 -9.47 -4.68 -19.37
CA ILE A 283 -8.49 -5.43 -20.18
C ILE A 283 -8.84 -6.93 -20.16
N LYS A 284 -8.97 -7.50 -21.36
CA LYS A 284 -9.31 -8.92 -21.57
C LYS A 284 -8.06 -9.80 -21.71
N GLU A 285 -7.03 -9.25 -22.33
CA GLU A 285 -5.74 -9.91 -22.54
C GLU A 285 -4.64 -8.87 -22.50
N LEU A 286 -3.46 -9.29 -22.03
CA LEU A 286 -2.25 -8.50 -22.17
C LEU A 286 -1.50 -8.97 -23.41
N PRO A 287 -0.86 -8.06 -24.15
CA PRO A 287 -0.10 -8.44 -25.33
C PRO A 287 1.09 -9.35 -24.94
N PRO A 288 1.46 -10.34 -25.78
CA PRO A 288 2.64 -11.18 -25.52
C PRO A 288 3.93 -10.37 -25.33
N SER A 289 4.00 -9.22 -26.00
CA SER A 289 5.10 -8.26 -25.89
C SER A 289 5.29 -7.66 -24.49
N ILE A 290 4.39 -7.92 -23.53
CA ILE A 290 4.59 -7.54 -22.12
C ILE A 290 5.92 -8.07 -21.55
N GLU A 291 6.42 -9.20 -22.07
CA GLU A 291 7.71 -9.77 -21.67
C GLU A 291 8.91 -8.85 -21.96
N ASN A 292 8.75 -7.86 -22.85
CA ASN A 292 9.80 -6.88 -23.15
C ASN A 292 10.04 -5.86 -22.02
N LEU A 293 9.17 -5.81 -21.00
CA LEU A 293 9.33 -4.94 -19.83
C LEU A 293 10.31 -5.53 -18.80
N ASN A 294 11.57 -5.73 -19.21
CA ASN A 294 12.58 -6.41 -18.41
C ASN A 294 12.98 -5.67 -17.12
N ARG A 295 12.65 -4.38 -16.97
CA ARG A 295 12.89 -3.58 -15.75
C ARG A 295 11.67 -3.44 -14.85
N LEU A 296 10.54 -4.05 -15.21
CA LEU A 296 9.30 -3.97 -14.44
C LEU A 296 9.51 -4.63 -13.09
N GLU A 297 9.27 -3.88 -12.02
CA GLU A 297 9.40 -4.34 -10.63
C GLU A 297 8.02 -4.68 -10.03
N GLU A 298 6.97 -3.94 -10.40
CA GLU A 298 5.61 -4.12 -9.89
C GLU A 298 4.58 -4.15 -11.04
N LEU A 299 3.80 -5.23 -11.13
CA LEU A 299 2.68 -5.40 -12.06
C LEU A 299 1.39 -5.71 -11.29
N VAL A 300 0.39 -4.85 -11.48
CA VAL A 300 -0.87 -4.95 -10.72
C VAL A 300 -2.07 -5.03 -11.67
N LEU A 301 -2.71 -6.19 -11.74
CA LEU A 301 -3.95 -6.46 -12.47
C LEU A 301 -4.96 -7.05 -11.48
N SER A 302 -5.71 -6.20 -10.78
CA SER A 302 -6.75 -6.64 -9.84
C SER A 302 -8.12 -6.13 -10.23
N ASN A 303 -9.16 -6.96 -10.13
CA ASN A 303 -10.53 -6.55 -10.44
C ASN A 303 -11.55 -7.01 -9.40
N VAL A 304 -11.84 -6.16 -8.43
CA VAL A 304 -12.77 -6.47 -7.34
C VAL A 304 -14.26 -6.47 -7.73
N HIS A 305 -14.64 -6.06 -8.95
CA HIS A 305 -16.04 -5.91 -9.36
C HIS A 305 -16.55 -6.96 -10.35
N GLY A 306 -15.82 -8.08 -10.53
CA GLY A 306 -16.25 -9.17 -11.42
C GLY A 306 -16.31 -8.78 -12.90
N ARG A 307 -15.70 -7.64 -13.27
CA ARG A 307 -15.61 -7.17 -14.66
C ARG A 307 -14.37 -7.70 -15.38
N SER A 308 -13.47 -8.39 -14.69
CA SER A 308 -12.27 -8.94 -15.33
C SER A 308 -12.64 -10.09 -16.24
N LYS A 309 -12.11 -10.02 -17.45
CA LYS A 309 -12.14 -11.11 -18.45
C LYS A 309 -10.74 -11.63 -18.75
N LEU A 310 -9.75 -11.33 -17.90
CA LEU A 310 -8.39 -11.84 -18.03
C LEU A 310 -8.35 -13.33 -17.68
N GLU A 311 -8.73 -14.18 -18.64
CA GLU A 311 -8.79 -15.63 -18.44
C GLU A 311 -7.39 -16.27 -18.42
N LYS A 312 -6.45 -15.69 -19.17
CA LYS A 312 -5.07 -16.18 -19.33
C LYS A 312 -4.05 -15.06 -19.25
N MET A 313 -2.87 -15.41 -18.74
CA MET A 313 -1.69 -14.54 -18.79
C MET A 313 -0.88 -14.85 -20.06
N PRO A 314 -0.34 -13.82 -20.74
CA PRO A 314 0.68 -14.03 -21.77
C PRO A 314 1.98 -14.61 -21.18
N PRO A 315 2.96 -14.96 -22.02
CA PRO A 315 4.31 -15.30 -21.56
C PRO A 315 4.87 -14.20 -20.65
N LEU A 316 5.45 -14.61 -19.53
CA LEU A 316 6.07 -13.71 -18.54
C LEU A 316 7.59 -13.86 -18.50
N SER A 317 8.17 -14.62 -19.42
CA SER A 317 9.55 -15.10 -19.34
C SER A 317 10.60 -13.98 -19.30
N GLY A 318 10.32 -12.84 -19.95
CA GLY A 318 11.20 -11.67 -20.00
C GLY A 318 11.10 -10.71 -18.79
N LEU A 319 10.15 -10.89 -17.87
CA LEU A 319 9.95 -10.01 -16.70
C LEU A 319 10.90 -10.34 -15.54
N CYS A 320 12.20 -10.49 -15.81
CA CYS A 320 13.19 -10.98 -14.84
C CYS A 320 13.39 -10.09 -13.60
N SER A 321 13.05 -8.79 -13.68
CA SER A 321 13.15 -7.85 -12.55
C SER A 321 11.88 -7.76 -11.69
N LEU A 322 10.82 -8.48 -12.06
CA LEU A 322 9.52 -8.37 -11.39
C LEU A 322 9.61 -8.90 -9.97
N LYS A 323 9.30 -8.03 -9.00
CA LYS A 323 9.28 -8.34 -7.55
C LYS A 323 7.87 -8.60 -7.06
N GLU A 324 6.88 -7.85 -7.56
CA GLU A 324 5.49 -7.99 -7.13
C GLU A 324 4.57 -8.22 -8.33
N LEU A 325 3.83 -9.34 -8.30
CA LEU A 325 2.80 -9.67 -9.27
C LEU A 325 1.46 -9.87 -8.56
N ARG A 326 0.51 -8.94 -8.78
CA ARG A 326 -0.83 -9.01 -8.19
C ARG A 326 -1.88 -9.24 -9.28
N LEU A 327 -2.50 -10.41 -9.23
CA LEU A 327 -3.51 -10.91 -10.17
C LEU A 327 -4.82 -11.29 -9.45
N ASN A 328 -5.12 -10.63 -8.34
CA ASN A 328 -6.26 -10.99 -7.50
C ASN A 328 -7.60 -10.54 -8.08
N ASN A 329 -8.58 -11.44 -8.07
CA ASN A 329 -9.91 -11.30 -8.68
C ASN A 329 -9.87 -11.07 -10.20
N SER A 330 -8.92 -11.69 -10.90
CA SER A 330 -8.73 -11.50 -12.34
C SER A 330 -9.50 -12.50 -13.22
N ASN A 331 -10.24 -13.45 -12.62
CA ASN A 331 -10.96 -14.53 -13.31
C ASN A 331 -10.02 -15.49 -14.08
N LEU A 332 -8.76 -15.59 -13.63
CA LEU A 332 -7.76 -16.49 -14.20
C LEU A 332 -8.16 -17.95 -14.00
N THR A 333 -8.00 -18.75 -15.05
CA THR A 333 -8.18 -20.21 -14.99
C THR A 333 -6.87 -20.96 -14.80
N GLU A 334 -5.79 -20.43 -15.37
CA GLU A 334 -4.44 -21.01 -15.39
C GLU A 334 -3.37 -19.93 -15.49
N ILE A 335 -2.14 -20.28 -15.11
CA ILE A 335 -0.93 -19.47 -15.33
C ILE A 335 0.09 -20.38 -16.01
N SER A 336 0.82 -19.84 -17.00
CA SER A 336 1.85 -20.58 -17.75
C SER A 336 2.99 -21.06 -16.83
N GLU A 337 3.66 -22.13 -17.23
CA GLU A 337 4.90 -22.61 -16.59
C GLU A 337 6.04 -21.58 -16.69
N ASP A 338 5.93 -20.57 -17.57
CA ASP A 338 6.92 -19.49 -17.71
C ASP A 338 7.05 -18.61 -16.45
N ILE A 339 6.10 -18.67 -15.51
CA ILE A 339 6.22 -17.97 -14.22
C ILE A 339 7.52 -18.31 -13.50
N GLY A 340 8.04 -19.54 -13.68
CA GLY A 340 9.29 -19.97 -13.05
C GLY A 340 10.55 -19.26 -13.56
N CYS A 341 10.45 -18.43 -14.61
CA CYS A 341 11.53 -17.57 -15.10
C CYS A 341 11.68 -16.28 -14.27
N LEU A 342 10.69 -15.91 -13.45
CA LEU A 342 10.67 -14.67 -12.66
C LEU A 342 11.58 -14.75 -11.43
N SER A 343 12.90 -14.81 -11.66
CA SER A 343 13.91 -15.02 -10.60
C SER A 343 13.95 -13.95 -9.49
N SER A 344 13.38 -12.76 -9.74
CA SER A 344 13.28 -11.68 -8.77
C SER A 344 11.95 -11.63 -8.01
N LEU A 345 10.99 -12.52 -8.30
CA LEU A 345 9.63 -12.41 -7.76
C LEU A 345 9.62 -12.69 -6.26
N GLU A 346 9.17 -11.71 -5.48
CA GLU A 346 9.07 -11.73 -4.03
C GLU A 346 7.64 -11.99 -3.55
N MET A 347 6.65 -11.51 -4.30
CA MET A 347 5.23 -11.61 -3.99
C MET A 347 4.38 -12.02 -5.20
N LEU A 348 3.53 -13.03 -4.99
CA LEU A 348 2.51 -13.45 -5.95
C LEU A 348 1.13 -13.49 -5.27
N ASP A 349 0.19 -12.66 -5.74
CA ASP A 349 -1.19 -12.62 -5.26
C ASP A 349 -2.17 -13.08 -6.35
N LEU A 350 -2.77 -14.26 -6.16
CA LEU A 350 -3.75 -14.88 -7.04
C LEU A 350 -5.13 -15.00 -6.37
N ARG A 351 -5.39 -14.28 -5.28
CA ARG A 351 -6.65 -14.43 -4.53
C ARG A 351 -7.88 -14.19 -5.39
N GLY A 352 -8.99 -14.86 -5.08
CA GLY A 352 -10.29 -14.60 -5.70
C GLY A 352 -10.43 -15.09 -7.14
N ASN A 353 -9.45 -15.82 -7.68
CA ASN A 353 -9.58 -16.48 -8.97
C ASN A 353 -10.39 -17.79 -8.83
N SER A 354 -11.72 -17.64 -8.79
CA SER A 354 -12.66 -18.73 -8.47
C SER A 354 -12.57 -19.98 -9.36
N LYS A 355 -12.17 -19.81 -10.63
CA LYS A 355 -12.00 -20.89 -11.61
C LYS A 355 -10.58 -21.46 -11.66
N PHE A 356 -9.63 -20.89 -10.92
CA PHE A 356 -8.23 -21.30 -10.93
C PHE A 356 -8.08 -22.72 -10.39
N GLY A 357 -7.63 -23.64 -11.25
CA GLY A 357 -7.65 -25.07 -10.95
C GLY A 357 -6.32 -25.66 -10.51
N LYS A 358 -5.19 -25.09 -10.97
CA LYS A 358 -3.84 -25.62 -10.75
C LYS A 358 -2.82 -24.50 -10.73
N LEU A 359 -1.86 -24.62 -9.82
CA LEU A 359 -0.65 -23.79 -9.79
C LEU A 359 0.45 -24.47 -10.62
N PRO A 360 1.24 -23.73 -11.43
CA PRO A 360 2.28 -24.31 -12.28
C PRO A 360 3.41 -24.95 -11.45
N LYS A 361 3.98 -26.04 -11.97
CA LYS A 361 5.05 -26.79 -11.28
C LYS A 361 6.34 -25.99 -11.18
N SER A 362 6.58 -25.09 -12.13
CA SER A 362 7.74 -24.21 -12.17
C SER A 362 7.82 -23.21 -11.02
N ILE A 363 6.75 -23.04 -10.22
CA ILE A 363 6.76 -22.13 -9.06
C ILE A 363 7.88 -22.45 -8.07
N LYS A 364 8.30 -23.72 -7.97
CA LYS A 364 9.42 -24.14 -7.14
C LYS A 364 10.76 -23.50 -7.53
N LYS A 365 10.89 -23.01 -8.76
CA LYS A 365 12.10 -22.34 -9.28
C LYS A 365 12.23 -20.89 -8.77
N LEU A 366 11.18 -20.33 -8.17
CA LEU A 366 11.14 -18.95 -7.71
C LEU A 366 11.90 -18.78 -6.38
N SER A 367 13.23 -18.72 -6.47
CA SER A 367 14.13 -18.70 -5.30
C SER A 367 13.96 -17.48 -4.39
N LYS A 368 13.29 -16.41 -4.83
CA LYS A 368 13.01 -15.22 -4.01
C LYS A 368 11.54 -15.06 -3.60
N LEU A 369 10.66 -16.02 -3.93
CA LEU A 369 9.24 -15.89 -3.61
C LEU A 369 9.00 -16.09 -2.11
N TYR A 370 8.79 -15.00 -1.39
CA TYR A 370 8.53 -15.01 0.06
C TYR A 370 7.04 -15.09 0.38
N HIS A 371 6.17 -14.55 -0.49
CA HIS A 371 4.73 -14.44 -0.25
C HIS A 371 3.91 -15.00 -1.41
N LEU A 372 3.08 -16.00 -1.14
CA LEU A 372 2.10 -16.56 -2.07
C LEU A 372 0.70 -16.50 -1.47
N SER A 373 -0.22 -15.79 -2.13
CA SER A 373 -1.63 -15.78 -1.74
C SER A 373 -2.52 -16.36 -2.85
N ILE A 374 -3.28 -17.39 -2.52
CA ILE A 374 -4.15 -18.18 -3.40
C ILE A 374 -5.54 -18.40 -2.78
N SER A 375 -5.94 -17.53 -1.85
CA SER A 375 -7.23 -17.64 -1.17
C SER A 375 -8.40 -17.47 -2.12
N PHE A 376 -9.53 -18.13 -1.83
CA PHE A 376 -10.76 -18.11 -2.63
C PHE A 376 -10.59 -18.70 -4.05
N CYS A 377 -9.56 -19.53 -4.27
CA CYS A 377 -9.41 -20.35 -5.48
C CYS A 377 -10.22 -21.65 -5.34
N TYR A 378 -11.53 -21.59 -5.60
CA TYR A 378 -12.46 -22.67 -5.27
C TYR A 378 -12.26 -23.96 -6.07
N LYS A 379 -11.60 -23.93 -7.23
CA LYS A 379 -11.33 -25.11 -8.08
C LYS A 379 -9.96 -25.74 -7.85
N LEU A 380 -9.11 -25.13 -7.02
CA LEU A 380 -7.76 -25.60 -6.75
C LEU A 380 -7.80 -26.90 -5.96
N ARG A 381 -7.21 -27.99 -6.51
CA ARG A 381 -7.26 -29.33 -5.90
C ARG A 381 -5.99 -29.75 -5.17
N SER A 382 -4.84 -29.27 -5.62
CA SER A 382 -3.55 -29.55 -5.02
C SER A 382 -2.56 -28.42 -5.25
N LEU A 383 -1.53 -28.31 -4.40
CA LEU A 383 -0.37 -27.46 -4.67
C LEU A 383 0.81 -28.30 -5.20
N PRO A 384 1.62 -27.75 -6.12
CA PRO A 384 2.90 -28.34 -6.52
C PRO A 384 3.93 -28.19 -5.38
N GLU A 385 5.16 -28.67 -5.62
CA GLU A 385 6.32 -28.29 -4.81
C GLU A 385 6.45 -26.76 -4.78
N LEU A 386 6.64 -26.21 -3.59
CA LEU A 386 6.78 -24.77 -3.36
C LEU A 386 8.26 -24.41 -3.20
N PRO A 387 8.66 -23.16 -3.51
CA PRO A 387 10.05 -22.74 -3.39
C PRO A 387 10.49 -22.72 -1.92
N SER A 388 11.75 -23.05 -1.67
CA SER A 388 12.38 -23.07 -0.35
C SER A 388 12.42 -21.71 0.34
N SER A 389 12.27 -20.60 -0.40
CA SER A 389 12.21 -19.26 0.16
C SER A 389 10.83 -18.86 0.70
N LEU A 390 9.78 -19.65 0.45
CA LEU A 390 8.42 -19.26 0.81
C LEU A 390 8.25 -19.14 2.33
N ARG A 391 7.85 -17.95 2.77
CA ARG A 391 7.61 -17.62 4.19
C ARG A 391 6.13 -17.46 4.49
N TYR A 392 5.32 -17.02 3.53
CA TYR A 392 3.90 -16.77 3.73
C TYR A 392 3.08 -17.45 2.64
N LEU A 393 2.19 -18.36 3.05
CA LEU A 393 1.23 -19.03 2.16
C LEU A 393 -0.19 -18.82 2.67
N GLU A 394 -1.01 -18.13 1.89
CA GLU A 394 -2.41 -17.89 2.23
C GLU A 394 -3.35 -18.58 1.24
N ALA A 395 -3.87 -19.74 1.62
CA ALA A 395 -4.74 -20.60 0.83
C ALA A 395 -6.10 -20.81 1.52
N LYS A 396 -6.79 -19.72 1.85
CA LYS A 396 -8.07 -19.78 2.58
C LYS A 396 -9.24 -20.04 1.64
N ASN A 397 -10.28 -20.69 2.13
CA ASN A 397 -11.50 -20.99 1.36
C ASN A 397 -11.23 -21.73 0.03
N CYS A 398 -10.12 -22.46 -0.10
CA CYS A 398 -9.88 -23.34 -1.24
C CYS A 398 -10.64 -24.65 -1.02
N LYS A 399 -11.96 -24.61 -1.22
CA LYS A 399 -12.90 -25.69 -0.82
C LYS A 399 -12.63 -27.05 -1.47
N GLU A 400 -12.05 -27.07 -2.66
CA GLU A 400 -11.68 -28.29 -3.39
C GLU A 400 -10.24 -28.76 -3.14
N LEU A 401 -9.49 -28.08 -2.27
CA LEU A 401 -8.10 -28.42 -1.97
C LEU A 401 -8.06 -29.72 -1.15
N ILE A 402 -7.54 -30.78 -1.77
CA ILE A 402 -7.43 -32.12 -1.16
C ILE A 402 -6.02 -32.34 -0.62
N GLN A 403 -5.00 -31.88 -1.34
CA GLN A 403 -3.60 -32.08 -1.03
C GLN A 403 -2.90 -30.73 -0.87
N SER A 404 -2.34 -30.46 0.31
CA SER A 404 -1.58 -29.24 0.58
C SER A 404 -0.23 -29.22 -0.14
N LEU A 405 0.50 -30.33 -0.14
CA LEU A 405 1.81 -30.50 -0.78
C LEU A 405 1.97 -31.95 -1.28
N PRO A 406 2.87 -32.22 -2.25
CA PRO A 406 3.17 -33.58 -2.72
C PRO A 406 3.61 -34.53 -1.59
N ASP A 407 3.34 -35.84 -1.73
CA ASP A 407 3.61 -36.81 -0.65
C ASP A 407 5.10 -37.12 -0.46
N GLU A 408 5.91 -36.97 -1.52
CA GLU A 408 7.36 -37.25 -1.53
C GLU A 408 8.21 -35.98 -1.50
N SER A 409 7.61 -34.80 -1.29
CA SER A 409 8.39 -33.57 -1.26
C SER A 409 9.23 -33.51 0.02
N GLU A 410 10.55 -33.51 -0.13
CA GLU A 410 11.45 -33.01 0.92
C GLU A 410 11.22 -31.50 1.04
N ILE A 411 10.41 -31.09 2.01
CA ILE A 411 10.04 -29.71 2.20
C ILE A 411 11.27 -28.91 2.69
N GLU A 412 11.99 -28.24 1.79
CA GLU A 412 13.10 -27.35 2.11
C GLU A 412 12.66 -25.89 2.41
N LEU A 413 11.47 -25.67 2.98
CA LEU A 413 11.00 -24.31 3.28
C LEU A 413 11.92 -23.58 4.28
N CYS A 414 12.13 -22.29 4.08
CA CYS A 414 13.04 -21.43 4.86
C CYS A 414 14.47 -21.98 4.93
N ALA A 415 15.02 -22.50 3.82
CA ALA A 415 16.42 -22.91 3.74
C ALA A 415 17.42 -21.74 3.90
N ASP A 416 16.95 -20.49 3.83
CA ASP A 416 17.74 -19.26 3.97
C ASP A 416 18.08 -18.89 5.43
N GLY A 417 17.62 -19.68 6.41
CA GLY A 417 17.91 -19.46 7.84
C GLY A 417 17.11 -18.33 8.49
N CYS A 418 16.12 -17.73 7.79
CA CYS A 418 15.30 -16.64 8.34
C CYS A 418 14.39 -17.09 9.51
N GLY A 419 14.06 -18.39 9.59
CA GLY A 419 13.43 -18.98 10.77
C GLY A 419 11.96 -18.64 10.99
N SER A 420 11.23 -18.06 10.04
CA SER A 420 9.80 -17.76 10.24
C SER A 420 8.96 -18.06 9.01
N PHE A 421 7.82 -18.74 9.21
CA PHE A 421 6.82 -18.96 8.16
C PHE A 421 5.38 -19.06 8.69
N ILE A 422 4.40 -18.63 7.88
CA ILE A 422 2.98 -18.65 8.21
C ILE A 422 2.18 -19.25 7.06
N PHE A 423 1.55 -20.40 7.30
CA PHE A 423 0.72 -21.10 6.34
C PHE A 423 -0.74 -21.16 6.79
N ASN A 424 -1.64 -20.72 5.92
CA ASN A 424 -3.03 -20.53 6.28
C ASN A 424 -3.96 -21.22 5.29
N PHE A 425 -4.53 -22.34 5.72
CA PHE A 425 -5.47 -23.17 4.98
C PHE A 425 -6.89 -23.11 5.57
N MET A 426 -7.27 -22.02 6.25
CA MET A 426 -8.60 -21.90 6.84
C MET A 426 -9.71 -22.20 5.82
N ASN A 427 -10.69 -22.99 6.25
CA ASN A 427 -11.83 -23.47 5.43
C ASN A 427 -11.47 -24.35 4.21
N CYS A 428 -10.29 -24.95 4.15
CA CYS A 428 -9.96 -26.00 3.18
C CYS A 428 -10.47 -27.37 3.62
N LEU A 429 -11.79 -27.52 3.71
CA LEU A 429 -12.46 -28.64 4.40
C LEU A 429 -12.23 -30.03 3.77
N LYS A 430 -11.74 -30.09 2.53
CA LYS A 430 -11.43 -31.34 1.82
C LYS A 430 -9.99 -31.81 1.97
N LEU A 431 -9.16 -31.09 2.74
CA LEU A 431 -7.78 -31.51 3.00
C LEU A 431 -7.78 -32.90 3.61
N ASN A 432 -7.08 -33.83 2.96
CA ASN A 432 -7.03 -35.20 3.43
C ASN A 432 -6.14 -35.30 4.70
N GLN A 433 -6.45 -36.28 5.56
CA GLN A 433 -5.71 -36.43 6.82
C GLN A 433 -4.22 -36.73 6.62
N LYS A 434 -3.84 -37.38 5.50
CA LYS A 434 -2.43 -37.65 5.18
C LYS A 434 -1.66 -36.35 4.96
N ALA A 435 -2.20 -35.44 4.17
CA ALA A 435 -1.62 -34.13 3.86
C ALA A 435 -1.50 -33.27 5.12
N VAL A 436 -2.53 -33.30 5.98
CA VAL A 436 -2.50 -32.63 7.28
C VAL A 436 -1.36 -33.20 8.13
N ARG A 437 -1.28 -34.53 8.31
CA ARG A 437 -0.22 -35.17 9.10
C ARG A 437 1.18 -34.89 8.56
N ASN A 438 1.37 -34.95 7.25
CA ASN A 438 2.66 -34.66 6.61
C ASN A 438 3.07 -33.20 6.88
N LEU A 439 2.15 -32.25 6.63
CA LEU A 439 2.40 -30.83 6.91
C LEU A 439 2.79 -30.59 8.37
N PHE A 440 2.09 -31.21 9.33
CA PHE A 440 2.46 -31.14 10.74
C PHE A 440 3.85 -31.72 11.01
N ARG A 441 4.11 -32.95 10.56
CA ARG A 441 5.37 -33.66 10.78
C ARG A 441 6.56 -32.86 10.26
N ASP A 442 6.48 -32.40 9.02
CA ASP A 442 7.57 -31.70 8.35
C ASP A 442 7.82 -30.35 9.00
N SER A 443 6.75 -29.65 9.38
CA SER A 443 6.85 -28.38 10.09
C SER A 443 7.53 -28.55 11.45
N VAL A 444 7.20 -29.59 12.22
CA VAL A 444 7.83 -29.86 13.52
C VAL A 444 9.30 -30.20 13.38
N LEU A 445 9.66 -31.10 12.45
CA LEU A 445 11.04 -31.44 12.16
C LEU A 445 11.85 -30.20 11.76
N LYS A 446 11.28 -29.34 10.90
CA LYS A 446 11.92 -28.11 10.46
C LYS A 446 12.03 -27.09 11.58
N MET A 447 11.00 -26.93 12.41
CA MET A 447 11.04 -26.09 13.62
C MET A 447 12.18 -26.51 14.55
N GLN A 448 12.34 -27.82 14.80
CA GLN A 448 13.41 -28.33 15.65
C GLN A 448 14.80 -28.04 15.06
N LEU A 449 14.97 -28.24 13.75
CA LEU A 449 16.21 -27.95 13.03
C LEU A 449 16.55 -26.45 13.07
N MET A 450 15.61 -25.59 12.69
CA MET A 450 15.80 -24.12 12.68
C MET A 450 16.13 -23.59 14.06
N GLY A 451 15.43 -24.05 15.10
CA GLY A 451 15.72 -23.62 16.46
C GLY A 451 17.09 -24.05 16.95
N THR A 452 17.50 -25.27 16.59
CA THR A 452 18.85 -25.78 16.87
C THR A 452 19.92 -24.94 16.16
N GLU A 453 19.76 -24.66 14.87
CA GLU A 453 20.69 -23.81 14.10
C GLU A 453 20.76 -22.38 14.62
N LYS A 454 19.61 -21.80 14.98
CA LYS A 454 19.54 -20.44 15.56
C LYS A 454 20.29 -20.39 16.88
N ILE A 455 20.12 -21.38 17.76
CA ILE A 455 20.89 -21.48 19.01
C ILE A 455 22.39 -21.59 18.72
N ILE A 456 22.81 -22.45 17.78
CA ILE A 456 24.23 -22.53 17.36
C ILE A 456 24.74 -21.15 16.90
N SER A 457 23.97 -20.43 16.09
CA SER A 457 24.36 -19.12 15.57
C SER A 457 24.52 -18.08 16.68
N LEU A 458 23.68 -18.15 17.72
CA LEU A 458 23.76 -17.27 18.89
C LEU A 458 25.05 -17.48 19.70
N PHE A 459 25.54 -18.73 19.77
CA PHE A 459 26.79 -19.07 20.46
C PHE A 459 28.06 -18.84 19.61
N LYS A 460 27.94 -18.57 18.30
CA LYS A 460 29.08 -18.42 17.38
C LYS A 460 29.53 -16.97 17.13
N VAL A 461 28.91 -15.97 17.75
CA VAL A 461 29.11 -14.51 17.55
C VAL A 461 30.31 -14.14 16.67
N ILE A 462 30.10 -14.03 15.35
CA ILE A 462 30.86 -13.11 14.49
C ILE A 462 29.89 -12.62 13.38
N SER A 463 29.45 -11.37 13.56
CA SER A 463 28.75 -10.50 12.59
C SER A 463 27.28 -10.81 12.23
N PRO A 464 26.39 -9.80 12.29
CA PRO A 464 25.02 -9.93 11.81
C PRO A 464 25.01 -10.10 10.27
N PRO A 465 24.11 -10.93 9.71
CA PRO A 465 23.94 -11.01 8.26
C PRO A 465 23.41 -9.66 7.73
N PRO A 466 23.76 -9.30 6.48
CA PRO A 466 23.37 -8.03 5.88
C PRO A 466 21.86 -7.91 5.82
N HIS A 467 21.39 -6.73 6.25
CA HIS A 467 19.99 -6.32 6.32
C HIS A 467 19.17 -6.76 5.09
N LEU A 468 18.19 -7.65 5.30
CA LEU A 468 17.08 -7.77 4.37
C LEU A 468 16.15 -6.56 4.55
N PRO A 469 15.63 -5.96 3.46
CA PRO A 469 14.64 -4.91 3.56
C PRO A 469 13.40 -5.43 4.31
N PRO A 470 12.77 -4.61 5.16
CA PRO A 470 11.53 -4.99 5.82
C PRO A 470 10.50 -5.34 4.72
N SER A 471 10.01 -6.58 4.72
CA SER A 471 8.94 -6.96 3.82
C SER A 471 7.76 -6.04 4.08
N ARG A 472 7.27 -5.32 3.06
CA ARG A 472 6.11 -4.41 3.14
C ARG A 472 4.79 -5.09 3.60
N PHE A 473 4.83 -6.39 3.90
CA PHE A 473 3.66 -7.26 4.05
C PHE A 473 3.62 -8.06 5.35
N CYS A 474 4.61 -7.92 6.23
CA CYS A 474 4.47 -8.32 7.63
C CYS A 474 4.15 -7.09 8.46
N SER A 475 2.90 -6.96 8.91
CA SER A 475 2.52 -6.02 9.98
C SER A 475 3.11 -6.40 11.35
N ILE A 476 4.16 -7.21 11.37
CA ILE A 476 4.85 -7.58 12.59
C ILE A 476 5.93 -6.51 12.81
N ASN A 477 5.59 -5.48 13.58
CA ASN A 477 6.52 -4.46 14.07
C ASN A 477 7.59 -5.02 15.03
N THR A 478 8.00 -6.28 14.90
CA THR A 478 9.10 -6.84 15.70
C THR A 478 10.41 -6.75 14.93
N PRO A 479 11.51 -6.33 15.59
CA PRO A 479 12.85 -6.32 15.00
C PRO A 479 13.19 -7.67 14.34
N PRO A 480 13.87 -7.69 13.17
CA PRO A 480 14.11 -8.91 12.39
C PRO A 480 14.96 -10.01 13.05
N ASP A 481 15.52 -9.79 14.25
CA ASP A 481 16.70 -10.54 14.68
C ASP A 481 16.50 -11.53 15.86
N GLU A 482 15.36 -11.53 16.56
CA GLU A 482 15.25 -12.29 17.83
C GLU A 482 14.22 -13.43 17.88
N GLU A 483 13.27 -13.54 16.94
CA GLU A 483 12.14 -14.48 17.05
C GLU A 483 11.92 -15.34 15.79
N VAL A 484 11.84 -16.65 15.98
CA VAL A 484 11.41 -17.69 15.02
C VAL A 484 9.91 -17.87 15.22
N LYS A 485 9.09 -17.36 14.29
CA LYS A 485 7.63 -17.45 14.33
C LYS A 485 7.12 -18.42 13.28
N VAL A 486 6.49 -19.50 13.74
CA VAL A 486 5.79 -20.44 12.88
C VAL A 486 4.31 -20.47 13.22
N GLY A 487 3.47 -20.34 12.19
CA GLY A 487 2.02 -20.41 12.32
C GLY A 487 1.41 -21.26 11.21
N ILE A 488 0.69 -22.33 11.55
CA ILE A 488 -0.06 -23.13 10.58
C ILE A 488 -1.49 -23.19 11.02
N CYS A 489 -2.42 -22.76 10.18
CA CYS A 489 -3.85 -22.87 10.46
C CYS A 489 -4.53 -23.73 9.41
N LEU A 490 -5.29 -24.74 9.83
CA LEU A 490 -6.00 -25.66 8.94
C LEU A 490 -7.29 -26.17 9.61
N PRO A 491 -8.26 -26.72 8.86
CA PRO A 491 -9.49 -27.27 9.44
C PRO A 491 -9.22 -28.53 10.26
N GLY A 492 -9.86 -28.64 11.43
CA GLY A 492 -9.76 -29.83 12.27
C GLY A 492 -10.33 -29.58 13.67
N SER A 493 -10.76 -30.66 14.32
CA SER A 493 -11.47 -30.63 15.60
C SER A 493 -10.71 -31.31 16.75
N GLU A 494 -9.54 -31.87 16.47
CA GLU A 494 -8.77 -32.66 17.43
C GLU A 494 -7.30 -32.24 17.44
N ILE A 495 -6.69 -32.29 18.62
CA ILE A 495 -5.25 -32.08 18.76
C ILE A 495 -4.54 -33.32 18.21
N PRO A 496 -3.64 -33.17 17.21
CA PRO A 496 -2.92 -34.29 16.61
C PRO A 496 -2.22 -35.19 17.64
N GLU A 497 -2.15 -36.50 17.37
CA GLU A 497 -1.58 -37.51 18.28
C GLU A 497 -0.17 -37.20 18.78
N TRP A 498 0.64 -36.49 17.98
CA TRP A 498 2.02 -36.16 18.31
C TRP A 498 2.19 -35.22 19.52
N PHE A 499 1.14 -34.48 19.93
CA PHE A 499 1.10 -33.76 21.20
C PHE A 499 0.83 -34.69 22.39
N SER A 500 1.48 -35.86 22.43
CA SER A 500 1.12 -36.95 23.35
C SER A 500 1.38 -36.61 24.82
N CYS A 501 2.25 -35.64 25.11
CA CYS A 501 2.66 -35.32 26.47
C CYS A 501 1.61 -34.51 27.24
N TYR A 502 1.10 -33.42 26.66
CA TYR A 502 0.22 -32.48 27.36
C TYR A 502 -0.91 -31.98 26.47
N LYS A 503 -2.14 -32.42 26.78
CA LYS A 503 -3.39 -31.97 26.14
C LYS A 503 -4.43 -31.71 27.22
N ASN A 504 -5.31 -30.73 27.01
CA ASN A 504 -6.45 -30.51 27.87
C ASN A 504 -7.68 -30.02 27.09
N ASN A 505 -8.85 -30.21 27.68
CA ASN A 505 -10.08 -29.56 27.24
C ASN A 505 -10.12 -28.13 27.79
N GLY A 506 -10.54 -27.18 26.97
CA GLY A 506 -10.60 -25.76 27.29
C GLY A 506 -9.32 -25.00 26.92
N SER A 507 -9.16 -23.83 27.54
CA SER A 507 -8.16 -22.82 27.17
C SER A 507 -6.93 -22.79 28.08
N SER A 508 -6.71 -23.80 28.93
CA SER A 508 -5.55 -23.84 29.81
C SER A 508 -5.04 -25.25 30.04
N ILE A 509 -3.72 -25.40 30.26
CA ILE A 509 -3.09 -26.68 30.61
C ILE A 509 -2.24 -26.48 31.85
N ASN A 510 -2.40 -27.36 32.84
CA ASN A 510 -1.47 -27.47 33.97
C ASN A 510 -0.51 -28.63 33.72
N ILE A 511 0.78 -28.42 33.97
CA ILE A 511 1.84 -29.38 33.71
C ILE A 511 2.65 -29.65 34.99
N PRO A 512 2.25 -30.63 35.82
CA PRO A 512 2.91 -30.90 37.11
C PRO A 512 4.33 -31.48 36.96
N GLY A 513 4.60 -32.20 35.86
CA GLY A 513 5.84 -32.96 35.65
C GLY A 513 6.98 -32.20 34.96
N LEU A 514 6.67 -31.10 34.26
CA LEU A 514 7.68 -30.24 33.63
C LEU A 514 8.57 -29.56 34.67
N ARG A 515 8.16 -29.58 35.96
CA ARG A 515 8.91 -29.14 37.13
C ARG A 515 10.34 -29.69 37.19
N ASN A 516 10.55 -30.96 36.85
CA ASN A 516 11.88 -31.58 36.90
C ASN A 516 12.75 -31.26 35.66
N ASP A 517 12.10 -30.93 34.54
CA ASP A 517 12.77 -30.60 33.29
C ASP A 517 13.11 -29.10 33.20
N CYS A 518 12.20 -28.19 33.57
CA CYS A 518 12.44 -26.75 33.45
C CYS A 518 13.55 -26.21 34.37
N GLY A 519 13.74 -26.79 35.56
CA GLY A 519 14.79 -26.40 36.51
C GLY A 519 16.10 -27.19 36.40
N ARG A 520 16.22 -28.15 35.47
CA ARG A 520 17.46 -28.96 35.30
C ARG A 520 17.86 -29.22 33.85
N SER A 521 16.95 -29.05 32.91
CA SER A 521 17.19 -29.30 31.48
C SER A 521 17.57 -28.00 30.80
N SER A 522 18.88 -27.75 30.70
CA SER A 522 19.47 -26.70 29.84
C SER A 522 19.16 -26.89 28.34
N TYR A 523 18.27 -27.82 28.00
CA TYR A 523 17.99 -28.28 26.66
C TYR A 523 16.63 -27.83 26.13
N ILE A 524 15.75 -27.25 26.95
CA ILE A 524 14.47 -26.71 26.46
C ILE A 524 14.76 -25.44 25.65
N MET A 525 14.33 -25.44 24.39
CA MET A 525 14.41 -24.26 23.53
C MET A 525 13.10 -23.48 23.48
N GLY A 526 11.97 -24.15 23.70
CA GLY A 526 10.65 -23.52 23.70
C GLY A 526 9.55 -24.56 23.63
N PHE A 527 8.34 -24.12 23.26
CA PHE A 527 7.18 -24.99 23.17
C PHE A 527 6.50 -24.87 21.81
N ALA A 528 6.18 -26.01 21.21
CA ALA A 528 5.13 -26.07 20.20
C ALA A 528 3.78 -26.01 20.92
N VAL A 529 2.91 -25.18 20.36
CA VAL A 529 1.53 -24.96 20.84
C VAL A 529 0.59 -25.45 19.76
N CYS A 530 -0.46 -26.18 20.14
CA CYS A 530 -1.56 -26.51 19.26
C CYS A 530 -2.88 -26.19 19.92
N LEU A 531 -3.76 -25.57 19.16
CA LEU A 531 -5.05 -25.10 19.63
C LEU A 531 -6.11 -25.51 18.65
N VAL A 532 -7.16 -26.16 19.14
CA VAL A 532 -8.42 -26.30 18.43
C VAL A 532 -9.32 -25.17 18.90
N PHE A 533 -9.74 -24.33 17.98
CA PHE A 533 -10.68 -23.26 18.27
C PHE A 533 -11.89 -23.34 17.34
N GLY A 534 -13.03 -22.92 17.85
CA GLY A 534 -14.29 -22.92 17.14
C GLY A 534 -15.10 -21.67 17.44
N PHE A 535 -16.21 -21.53 16.74
CA PHE A 535 -17.15 -20.42 16.90
C PHE A 535 -18.50 -20.99 17.35
N GLU A 536 -19.07 -20.47 18.42
CA GLU A 536 -20.34 -20.99 18.95
C GLU A 536 -21.52 -20.72 18.00
N ASP A 537 -21.46 -19.68 17.17
CA ASP A 537 -22.55 -19.27 16.26
C ASP A 537 -22.36 -19.71 14.80
N TYR A 538 -22.14 -21.01 14.54
CA TYR A 538 -22.20 -21.55 13.16
C TYR A 538 -23.49 -21.21 12.40
N LYS A 539 -24.55 -20.78 13.10
CA LYS A 539 -25.90 -20.59 12.56
C LYS A 539 -26.15 -19.23 11.91
N VAL A 540 -25.26 -18.25 12.09
CA VAL A 540 -25.48 -16.91 11.56
C VAL A 540 -24.22 -16.51 10.81
N GLY A 541 -24.18 -16.76 9.49
CA GLY A 541 -23.05 -16.46 8.59
C GLY A 541 -22.73 -14.96 8.41
N LEU A 542 -22.83 -14.16 9.47
CA LEU A 542 -22.76 -12.70 9.47
C LEU A 542 -21.46 -12.12 10.06
N ALA A 543 -20.63 -12.91 10.74
CA ALA A 543 -19.51 -12.34 11.49
C ALA A 543 -18.17 -12.49 10.76
N CYS A 544 -17.86 -11.52 9.92
CA CYS A 544 -16.56 -11.38 9.27
C CYS A 544 -15.53 -10.72 10.20
N PHE A 545 -14.34 -11.31 10.39
CA PHE A 545 -13.24 -10.71 11.19
C PHE A 545 -12.08 -10.26 10.32
N SER A 546 -11.29 -9.29 10.78
CA SER A 546 -10.10 -8.79 10.09
C SER A 546 -8.85 -9.62 10.40
N SER A 547 -8.68 -10.04 11.65
CA SER A 547 -7.64 -10.96 12.08
C SER A 547 -8.05 -11.74 13.34
N ILE A 548 -7.41 -12.89 13.53
CA ILE A 548 -7.43 -13.64 14.79
C ILE A 548 -6.04 -13.54 15.39
N ASP A 549 -5.95 -13.03 16.61
CA ASP A 549 -4.73 -13.02 17.41
C ASP A 549 -4.87 -14.06 18.50
N VAL A 550 -3.95 -15.02 18.51
CA VAL A 550 -3.93 -16.06 19.53
C VAL A 550 -2.78 -15.81 20.47
N TYR A 551 -3.12 -15.47 21.72
CA TYR A 551 -2.17 -15.25 22.79
C TYR A 551 -2.01 -16.51 23.62
N TYR A 552 -0.78 -16.76 24.05
CA TYR A 552 -0.53 -17.75 25.09
C TYR A 552 0.46 -17.21 26.10
N ASN A 553 0.13 -17.46 27.36
CA ASN A 553 0.91 -17.05 28.51
C ASN A 553 1.44 -18.29 29.23
N PHE A 554 2.75 -18.30 29.50
CA PHE A 554 3.39 -19.29 30.35
C PHE A 554 3.45 -18.77 31.78
N HIS A 555 2.92 -19.56 32.71
CA HIS A 555 2.85 -19.25 34.13
C HIS A 555 3.58 -20.30 34.96
N ILE A 556 4.21 -19.85 36.04
CA ILE A 556 4.74 -20.72 37.11
C ILE A 556 3.90 -20.49 38.35
N GLU A 557 3.54 -21.59 39.01
CA GLU A 557 2.65 -21.62 40.18
C GLU A 557 3.44 -22.00 41.44
N THR A 558 3.28 -21.22 42.52
CA THR A 558 3.84 -21.47 43.86
C THR A 558 2.91 -22.29 44.73
N SER A 559 3.45 -22.82 45.85
CA SER A 559 2.71 -23.74 46.71
C SER A 559 1.47 -23.12 47.37
N ASP A 560 1.42 -21.79 47.44
CA ASP A 560 0.29 -20.97 47.91
C ASP A 560 -0.75 -20.66 46.81
N GLY A 561 -0.53 -21.11 45.58
CA GLY A 561 -1.42 -20.89 44.43
C GLY A 561 -1.20 -19.57 43.68
N HIS A 562 -0.16 -18.78 43.99
CA HIS A 562 0.19 -17.60 43.20
C HIS A 562 0.72 -18.01 41.82
N LYS A 563 0.20 -17.37 40.76
CA LYS A 563 0.61 -17.59 39.36
C LYS A 563 1.37 -16.37 38.85
N GLU A 564 2.65 -16.55 38.55
CA GLU A 564 3.49 -15.52 37.95
C GLU A 564 3.65 -15.78 36.45
N GLY A 565 3.36 -14.78 35.60
CA GLY A 565 3.50 -14.90 34.14
C GLY A 565 4.90 -14.51 33.65
N PHE A 566 5.49 -15.33 32.79
CA PHE A 566 6.88 -15.16 32.33
C PHE A 566 7.05 -14.97 30.83
N VAL A 567 6.21 -15.62 30.01
CA VAL A 567 6.31 -15.51 28.55
C VAL A 567 4.93 -15.22 27.97
N ARG A 568 4.81 -14.14 27.19
CA ARG A 568 3.60 -13.79 26.45
C ARG A 568 3.91 -13.78 24.96
N ASN A 569 3.24 -14.65 24.22
CA ASN A 569 3.42 -14.79 22.78
C ASN A 569 2.10 -14.60 22.05
N SER A 570 2.18 -14.24 20.77
CA SER A 570 1.01 -14.07 19.92
C SER A 570 1.24 -14.62 18.51
N ILE A 571 0.22 -15.29 17.97
CA ILE A 571 0.18 -15.69 16.56
C ILE A 571 -0.98 -14.95 15.90
N GLN A 572 -0.66 -14.14 14.90
CA GLN A 572 -1.64 -13.36 14.17
C GLN A 572 -1.98 -14.04 12.84
N LEU A 573 -3.26 -14.28 12.62
CA LEU A 573 -3.83 -14.77 11.37
C LEU A 573 -4.71 -13.66 10.78
N SER A 574 -4.13 -12.87 9.87
CA SER A 574 -4.84 -11.77 9.21
C SER A 574 -5.67 -12.27 8.02
N GLY A 575 -6.87 -11.74 7.83
CA GLY A 575 -7.67 -11.78 6.60
C GLY A 575 -9.16 -12.03 6.81
N MET A 576 -9.97 -11.41 5.96
CA MET A 576 -11.43 -11.37 6.02
C MET A 576 -12.08 -12.76 5.81
N LEU A 577 -12.69 -13.33 6.85
CA LEU A 577 -13.23 -14.70 6.79
C LEU A 577 -14.50 -14.90 7.64
N VAL A 578 -15.35 -15.82 7.15
CA VAL A 578 -16.37 -16.53 7.90
C VAL A 578 -15.89 -17.97 8.06
N LEU A 579 -15.89 -18.53 9.27
CA LEU A 579 -15.42 -19.88 9.54
C LEU A 579 -16.58 -20.87 9.63
N TYR A 580 -16.42 -22.06 9.03
CA TYR A 580 -17.48 -23.06 8.88
C TYR A 580 -17.20 -24.38 9.60
N SER A 581 -16.05 -24.47 10.27
CA SER A 581 -15.62 -25.63 11.03
C SER A 581 -14.74 -25.18 12.19
N ASP A 582 -14.40 -26.12 13.06
CA ASP A 582 -13.30 -25.92 13.97
C ASP A 582 -12.00 -25.89 13.17
N HIS A 583 -11.01 -25.16 13.70
CA HIS A 583 -9.69 -25.03 13.10
C HIS A 583 -8.62 -25.40 14.12
N ILE A 584 -7.56 -26.02 13.61
CA ILE A 584 -6.33 -26.28 14.35
C ILE A 584 -5.35 -25.18 14.00
N LEU A 585 -4.80 -24.53 15.02
CA LEU A 585 -3.65 -23.66 14.92
C LEU A 585 -2.44 -24.37 15.52
N LEU A 586 -1.41 -24.58 14.71
CA LEU A 586 -0.06 -24.89 15.16
C LEU A 586 0.74 -23.61 15.29
N GLY A 587 1.36 -23.44 16.44
CA GLY A 587 2.14 -22.28 16.78
C GLY A 587 3.50 -22.64 17.33
N TYR A 588 4.49 -21.84 16.97
CA TYR A 588 5.79 -21.88 17.62
C TYR A 588 6.35 -20.46 17.70
N ASN A 589 6.78 -20.07 18.90
CA ASN A 589 7.60 -18.89 19.09
C ASN A 589 8.87 -19.31 19.84
N LEU A 590 9.98 -19.34 19.12
CA LEU A 590 11.31 -19.45 19.71
C LEU A 590 11.97 -18.10 19.60
N SER A 591 12.24 -17.50 20.74
CA SER A 591 13.07 -16.32 20.81
C SER A 591 14.35 -16.61 21.57
N ARG A 592 15.40 -15.83 21.29
CA ARG A 592 16.62 -15.83 22.11
C ARG A 592 16.28 -15.67 23.59
N LYS A 593 15.38 -14.74 23.89
CA LYS A 593 14.85 -14.47 25.25
C LYS A 593 14.16 -15.68 25.86
N CYS A 594 13.40 -16.44 25.06
CA CYS A 594 12.76 -17.68 25.53
C CYS A 594 13.80 -18.73 25.92
N TYR A 595 14.85 -18.90 25.11
CA TYR A 595 15.94 -19.83 25.43
C TYR A 595 16.73 -19.39 26.67
N GLU A 596 17.19 -18.14 26.72
CA GLU A 596 17.91 -17.57 27.88
C GLU A 596 17.09 -17.66 29.16
N PHE A 597 15.78 -17.40 29.07
CA PHE A 597 14.84 -17.54 30.19
C PHE A 597 14.88 -18.94 30.81
N PHE A 598 14.91 -20.01 30.01
CA PHE A 598 15.01 -21.37 30.53
C PHE A 598 16.38 -21.71 31.11
N GLN A 599 17.45 -21.02 30.70
CA GLN A 599 18.78 -21.19 31.29
C GLN A 599 18.91 -20.50 32.66
N GLU A 600 18.26 -19.35 32.84
CA GLU A 600 18.34 -18.55 34.07
C GLU A 600 17.16 -18.75 35.03
N LEU A 601 16.28 -19.71 34.72
CA LEU A 601 14.99 -19.86 35.39
C LEU A 601 15.11 -19.99 36.92
N ASP A 602 16.01 -20.84 37.41
CA ASP A 602 16.20 -21.05 38.84
C ASP A 602 16.66 -19.76 39.56
N THR A 603 17.54 -18.98 38.92
CA THR A 603 18.00 -17.69 39.46
C THR A 603 16.86 -16.68 39.50
N LEU A 604 16.03 -16.62 38.44
CA LEU A 604 14.86 -15.74 38.37
C LEU A 604 13.82 -16.09 39.45
N LEU A 605 13.57 -17.38 39.68
CA LEU A 605 12.67 -17.86 40.71
C LEU A 605 13.20 -17.53 42.11
N ALA A 606 14.49 -17.74 42.37
CA ALA A 606 15.12 -17.38 43.64
C ALA A 606 15.03 -15.88 43.92
N ASN A 607 15.33 -15.03 42.93
CA ASN A 607 15.25 -13.57 43.06
C ASN A 607 13.83 -13.05 43.33
N ARG A 608 12.81 -13.78 42.86
CA ARG A 608 11.39 -13.45 43.08
C ARG A 608 10.81 -14.09 44.35
N GLY A 609 11.61 -14.82 45.13
CA GLY A 609 11.14 -15.51 46.34
C GLY A 609 10.24 -16.73 46.06
N MET A 610 10.25 -17.25 44.83
CA MET A 610 9.42 -18.36 44.36
C MET A 610 10.19 -19.70 44.36
N SER A 611 10.97 -19.95 45.41
CA SER A 611 11.76 -21.19 45.53
C SER A 611 10.91 -22.44 45.79
N ASP A 612 9.62 -22.26 46.11
CA ASP A 612 8.62 -23.28 46.44
C ASP A 612 7.69 -23.62 45.27
N TYR A 613 8.04 -23.28 44.03
CA TYR A 613 7.17 -23.53 42.87
C TYR A 613 6.77 -25.02 42.73
N VAL A 614 5.49 -25.25 42.44
CA VAL A 614 4.85 -26.56 42.44
C VAL A 614 4.38 -27.01 41.07
N GLY A 615 4.25 -26.09 40.10
CA GLY A 615 3.80 -26.45 38.77
C GLY A 615 4.01 -25.35 37.74
N THR A 616 3.77 -25.70 36.48
CA THR A 616 3.69 -24.75 35.39
C THR A 616 2.31 -24.84 34.73
N SER A 617 1.82 -23.72 34.21
CA SER A 617 0.58 -23.70 33.47
C SER A 617 0.68 -22.82 32.24
N PHE A 618 -0.17 -23.10 31.27
CA PHE A 618 -0.34 -22.28 30.09
C PHE A 618 -1.78 -21.86 29.96
N GLU A 619 -1.98 -20.59 29.66
CA GLU A 619 -3.30 -20.02 29.40
C GLU A 619 -3.34 -19.46 27.98
N PHE A 620 -4.37 -19.86 27.25
CA PHE A 620 -4.61 -19.52 25.85
C PHE A 620 -5.78 -18.57 25.74
N ASN A 621 -5.59 -17.48 25.01
CA ASN A 621 -6.64 -16.51 24.75
C ASN A 621 -6.70 -16.22 23.26
N ILE A 622 -7.90 -16.20 22.69
CA ILE A 622 -8.13 -15.85 21.31
C ILE A 622 -8.85 -14.51 21.27
N GLN A 623 -8.19 -13.54 20.66
CA GLN A 623 -8.77 -12.24 20.38
C GLN A 623 -9.14 -12.16 18.90
N ARG A 624 -10.38 -11.78 18.66
CA ARG A 624 -10.91 -11.48 17.35
C ARG A 624 -10.89 -9.97 17.13
N ASN A 625 -10.28 -9.51 16.05
CA ASN A 625 -10.34 -8.11 15.64
C ASN A 625 -11.38 -7.95 14.53
N ASP A 626 -12.35 -7.06 14.74
CA ASP A 626 -13.44 -6.79 13.80
C ASP A 626 -13.30 -5.41 13.17
N PHE A 627 -13.78 -5.26 11.93
CA PHE A 627 -13.74 -3.98 11.19
C PHE A 627 -14.85 -3.00 11.61
N LEU A 628 -15.95 -3.51 12.15
CA LEU A 628 -17.12 -2.72 12.52
C LEU A 628 -17.43 -2.95 14.00
N PRO A 629 -17.71 -1.90 14.79
CA PRO A 629 -18.31 -2.05 16.11
C PRO A 629 -19.77 -2.51 15.94
N CYS A 630 -19.98 -3.76 15.57
CA CYS A 630 -21.32 -4.35 15.57
C CYS A 630 -21.77 -4.54 17.03
N ASN A 631 -22.90 -3.92 17.37
CA ASN A 631 -23.54 -4.01 18.67
C ASN A 631 -23.83 -5.47 19.07
N ASN A 632 -23.37 -5.85 20.26
CA ASN A 632 -23.84 -6.91 21.17
C ASN A 632 -24.08 -8.36 20.68
N LEU A 633 -23.87 -8.71 19.41
CA LEU A 633 -23.92 -10.09 18.90
C LEU A 633 -22.58 -10.44 18.25
N ARG A 634 -21.53 -10.57 19.07
CA ARG A 634 -20.23 -11.07 18.62
C ARG A 634 -20.22 -12.59 18.81
N PRO A 635 -20.06 -13.39 17.74
CA PRO A 635 -19.84 -14.82 17.91
C PRO A 635 -18.62 -15.06 18.77
N ARG A 636 -18.83 -15.78 19.86
CA ARG A 636 -17.77 -16.13 20.79
C ARG A 636 -16.84 -17.12 20.11
N CYS A 637 -15.56 -16.74 20.00
CA CYS A 637 -14.50 -17.63 19.58
C CYS A 637 -13.87 -18.22 20.83
N GLU A 638 -13.84 -19.55 20.93
CA GLU A 638 -13.33 -20.23 22.10
C GLU A 638 -12.30 -21.29 21.73
N VAL A 639 -11.30 -21.43 22.60
CA VAL A 639 -10.37 -22.56 22.57
C VAL A 639 -11.09 -23.77 23.16
N LYS A 640 -11.34 -24.77 22.33
CA LYS A 640 -11.99 -26.03 22.73
C LYS A 640 -10.99 -27.02 23.32
N TYR A 641 -9.83 -27.11 22.69
CA TYR A 641 -8.76 -27.98 23.11
C TYR A 641 -7.42 -27.27 22.94
N CYS A 642 -6.51 -27.54 23.85
CA CYS A 642 -5.14 -27.05 23.78
C CYS A 642 -4.16 -28.21 23.98
N GLY A 643 -3.01 -28.10 23.33
CA GLY A 643 -1.92 -29.05 23.41
C GLY A 643 -0.57 -28.34 23.41
N ILE A 644 0.37 -28.87 24.17
CA ILE A 644 1.72 -28.33 24.31
C ILE A 644 2.74 -29.44 24.21
N GLN A 645 3.81 -29.17 23.48
CA GLN A 645 4.95 -30.05 23.37
C GLN A 645 6.24 -29.24 23.61
N PRO A 646 7.00 -29.53 24.67
CA PRO A 646 8.34 -28.98 24.83
C PRO A 646 9.22 -29.40 23.65
N ILE A 647 10.00 -28.46 23.12
CA ILE A 647 11.01 -28.75 22.10
C ILE A 647 12.38 -28.64 22.74
N TYR A 648 13.23 -29.62 22.42
CA TYR A 648 14.58 -29.72 22.96
C TYR A 648 15.63 -29.54 21.86
N VAL A 649 16.78 -28.98 22.24
CA VAL A 649 17.97 -28.88 21.39
C VAL A 649 18.46 -30.28 21.00
N LYS A 650 18.80 -30.50 19.72
CA LYS A 650 19.29 -31.81 19.27
C LYS A 650 20.64 -32.16 19.90
N ALA A 651 20.80 -33.43 20.28
CA ALA A 651 21.98 -33.95 20.98
C ALA A 651 23.32 -33.73 20.25
N GLN A 652 23.33 -33.68 18.92
CA GLN A 652 24.54 -33.44 18.11
C GLN A 652 25.16 -32.05 18.34
N VAL A 653 24.39 -31.08 18.88
CA VAL A 653 24.87 -29.73 19.25
C VAL A 653 25.46 -29.69 20.65
N MET A 654 25.11 -30.64 21.53
CA MET A 654 25.67 -30.68 22.87
C MET A 654 27.19 -30.83 22.83
N ASN A 655 27.73 -31.64 21.91
CA ASN A 655 29.17 -31.84 21.79
C ASN A 655 29.95 -30.64 21.23
N SER A 656 29.28 -29.67 20.59
CA SER A 656 29.93 -28.46 20.05
C SER A 656 29.76 -27.22 20.94
N VAL A 657 28.69 -27.16 21.75
CA VAL A 657 28.49 -26.10 22.76
C VAL A 657 29.23 -26.42 24.07
N SER A 658 29.47 -27.70 24.39
CA SER A 658 30.23 -28.11 25.60
C SER A 658 31.74 -27.86 25.53
N ILE A 659 32.25 -27.16 24.50
CA ILE A 659 33.69 -26.91 24.31
C ILE A 659 34.10 -25.45 24.56
N ASN A 660 33.17 -24.52 24.82
CA ASN A 660 33.53 -23.13 25.12
C ASN A 660 33.09 -22.69 26.53
#